data_AF-A0A538TM77-F1
#
_entry.id   AF-A0A538TM77-F1
#
_cell.length_a   1.000
_cell.length_b   1.000
_cell.length_c   1.000
_cell.angle_alpha   90.00
_cell.angle_beta   90.00
_cell.angle_gamma   90.00
#
_symmetry.space_group_name_H-M   'P 1'
#
loop_
_entity.id
_entity.type
_entity.pdbx_description
1 polymer ?
#
loop_
_entity_poly.entity_id
_entity_poly.type
_entity_poly.pdbx_seq_one_letter_code
_entity_poly.pdbx_strand_id
1 'polypeptide(L)'
;MRPSAGLRATALILLLLPGARVARAAFPPLERGPGDVAPRSAILQDPANRSSTLRTYTSADTITVFNNDLEGLSSPGNEGGWTHSDQSGQPAAWNISNLYGCGSNAFWCGLVDSSWTGDPNRRGYANSWEQILENFVNLAGAASPYTLSFKVRMNVESGFDRGYVEVSHPVEGWIPLATLTGVVNDGGGTLCNTYTVTIPDSVVAASSTPHFRFRFVSDIEGSSEDGLYPAGEGWVIDDVTVKGGVSDIRFFDDMESGMGTWTRSTFPPVGDYWKIVSNPLTQQVCTTNTGKVWQVTDNVTGALVPRLDDKLLSPAVAVNRSDQVFLFFDVYRDLPFESCFYYGVTFRTRNAGAPAWSAWADPTGLLYYGSEKEWLRQTVALAGAAGVDSIQFRIGVKDYGPVYCGGSQAASGTQVLFDNFKVGVIATAGPSISVVETDLYNDTFRTTAFYGNDNFNTPRGDSVAVKVSAAKGLKSASFLYSLNNASFTSITLTKVGSGSSNNYFADVPASNYPRGTDLRYYFTATDSTNAVVTLPADALAASHYYRATILPAIQTSSGLCPDDTARILYVNATSGPDLPTGIGQSLAALGARYDRYDVNAPGSGVGNALGGGNPSSPGPVWPAVPLATLGIYKAILWDTGDRSAVTLSAQDQTLLQSWLALTGKNRGLLLAGDNIAYDLTVNGQGITNFLSCTIGATYLRDVWEDSPQDSLTPALAAGSGTRIFPEMFSIDGGCPGINRFDGLGLSSCAGSTVRQWLRYPNTYSAATERRDALGPAGGDSVRAMLLGFSLDYMTSTVRRNLFLYRTLVEEFENPSCYAATGVPVSPPAEPSGLARLYPAVPNPFNPRTMIRFELARGARTRLRIFAVDGSLVRTVVDRVYPAGEHRVYWDGQSDRGRDVGSGAYFVSLEADGIVTPGRKVILLR
;
A
#
# COMPACT_ATOMS: atom_id res chain seq x y z
N MET A 1 52.65 23.15 58.06
CA MET A 1 52.93 22.20 59.16
C MET A 1 52.26 20.86 58.85
N ARG A 2 52.64 19.76 59.52
CA ARG A 2 52.11 18.38 59.41
C ARG A 2 51.46 17.99 60.77
N PRO A 3 50.82 16.81 60.93
CA PRO A 3 49.84 16.13 60.07
C PRO A 3 48.67 15.49 60.87
N SER A 4 47.72 14.80 60.22
CA SER A 4 47.01 13.65 60.83
C SER A 4 46.51 12.64 59.78
N ALA A 5 46.21 11.42 60.22
CA ALA A 5 46.71 10.19 59.59
C ALA A 5 45.91 8.91 59.98
N GLY A 6 45.99 7.86 59.15
CA GLY A 6 45.45 6.50 59.35
C GLY A 6 45.24 5.82 57.97
N LEU A 7 45.77 4.65 57.58
CA LEU A 7 45.93 3.28 58.14
C LEU A 7 44.62 2.44 58.22
N ARG A 8 44.57 1.14 57.84
CA ARG A 8 45.45 0.26 57.01
C ARG A 8 44.82 -1.14 56.72
N ALA A 9 45.09 -1.74 55.53
CA ALA A 9 44.98 -3.17 55.11
C ALA A 9 45.61 -3.35 53.69
N THR A 10 46.10 -4.45 53.07
CA THR A 10 46.50 -5.88 53.35
C THR A 10 45.44 -6.96 53.62
N ALA A 11 45.44 -8.18 53.00
CA ALA A 11 46.23 -8.78 51.88
C ALA A 11 45.52 -10.06 51.31
N LEU A 12 45.74 -10.52 50.05
CA LEU A 12 46.50 -11.72 49.56
C LEU A 12 46.40 -11.82 47.99
N ILE A 13 47.15 -12.53 47.11
CA ILE A 13 48.15 -13.65 47.11
C ILE A 13 47.50 -15.08 47.06
N LEU A 14 47.82 -16.10 46.22
CA LEU A 14 49.03 -16.51 45.43
C LEU A 14 48.74 -17.47 44.18
N LEU A 15 49.66 -17.52 43.17
CA LEU A 15 50.13 -18.61 42.23
C LEU A 15 49.27 -19.47 41.21
N LEU A 16 49.56 -19.27 39.91
CA LEU A 16 50.14 -20.16 38.83
C LEU A 16 49.63 -21.58 38.35
N LEU A 17 49.41 -21.67 37.01
CA LEU A 17 49.86 -22.70 36.01
C LEU A 17 49.13 -24.10 35.88
N PRO A 18 49.38 -24.95 34.84
CA PRO A 18 49.18 -24.69 33.38
C PRO A 18 48.67 -25.88 32.48
N GLY A 19 48.38 -25.60 31.20
CA GLY A 19 48.27 -26.57 30.08
C GLY A 19 46.83 -26.91 29.66
N ALA A 20 46.52 -27.45 28.46
CA ALA A 20 47.24 -27.72 27.19
C ALA A 20 46.15 -28.14 26.14
N ARG A 21 46.28 -28.15 24.80
CA ARG A 21 47.27 -27.68 23.80
C ARG A 21 46.59 -27.71 22.40
N VAL A 22 47.08 -26.89 21.45
CA VAL A 22 47.15 -27.16 19.97
C VAL A 22 45.83 -27.22 19.14
N ALA A 23 45.74 -26.78 17.87
CA ALA A 23 46.45 -25.74 17.08
C ALA A 23 45.85 -25.58 15.64
N ARG A 24 45.98 -24.37 15.04
CA ARG A 24 46.30 -24.06 13.60
C ARG A 24 45.38 -24.57 12.44
N ALA A 25 45.37 -23.98 11.23
CA ALA A 25 45.79 -22.65 10.71
C ALA A 25 45.41 -22.44 9.21
N ALA A 26 45.40 -21.17 8.76
CA ALA A 26 45.55 -20.69 7.37
C ALA A 26 44.40 -21.06 6.37
N PHE A 27 44.21 -20.43 5.19
CA PHE A 27 45.06 -19.59 4.30
C PHE A 27 44.30 -18.38 3.66
N PRO A 28 45.00 -17.45 2.98
CA PRO A 28 44.46 -16.39 2.08
C PRO A 28 44.69 -16.75 0.57
N PRO A 29 44.70 -15.82 -0.42
CA PRO A 29 43.80 -14.73 -0.84
C PRO A 29 43.28 -14.91 -2.31
N LEU A 30 42.57 -13.93 -2.90
CA LEU A 30 42.31 -13.84 -4.36
C LEU A 30 42.33 -12.39 -4.92
N GLU A 31 42.65 -12.23 -6.22
CA GLU A 31 42.51 -11.00 -7.03
C GLU A 31 41.76 -11.27 -8.37
N ARG A 32 41.10 -10.22 -8.91
CA ARG A 32 40.71 -9.86 -10.31
C ARG A 32 40.94 -10.90 -11.45
N GLY A 33 40.10 -11.10 -12.48
CA GLY A 33 39.12 -10.26 -13.25
C GLY A 33 39.47 -10.32 -14.76
N PRO A 34 38.91 -9.53 -15.73
CA PRO A 34 37.55 -8.99 -15.97
C PRO A 34 37.03 -9.20 -17.45
N GLY A 35 35.89 -8.58 -17.84
CA GLY A 35 35.43 -8.36 -19.25
C GLY A 35 34.10 -9.06 -19.62
N ASP A 36 32.96 -8.37 -19.75
CA ASP A 36 32.42 -7.60 -20.91
C ASP A 36 31.88 -8.52 -22.04
N VAL A 37 30.70 -8.33 -22.67
CA VAL A 37 30.04 -7.12 -23.21
C VAL A 37 28.48 -7.24 -23.20
N ALA A 38 27.74 -6.13 -23.07
CA ALA A 38 26.28 -6.01 -23.35
C ALA A 38 26.03 -5.17 -24.63
N PRO A 39 24.84 -5.16 -25.28
CA PRO A 39 23.86 -4.09 -24.97
C PRO A 39 22.36 -4.25 -25.41
N ARG A 40 21.55 -3.23 -25.03
CA ARG A 40 20.25 -2.72 -25.59
C ARG A 40 18.90 -3.38 -25.23
N SER A 41 18.19 -2.72 -24.30
CA SER A 41 16.84 -2.10 -24.44
C SER A 41 15.95 -2.57 -25.61
N ALA A 42 14.66 -2.89 -25.42
CA ALA A 42 13.59 -1.96 -24.97
C ALA A 42 12.22 -2.68 -24.88
N ILE A 43 11.10 -2.18 -24.30
CA ILE A 43 10.71 -1.11 -23.33
C ILE A 43 9.22 -1.38 -22.94
N LEU A 44 8.81 -1.23 -21.67
CA LEU A 44 7.52 -0.62 -21.19
C LEU A 44 7.28 -0.84 -19.67
N GLN A 45 6.73 0.20 -19.02
CA GLN A 45 5.94 0.25 -17.76
C GLN A 45 6.44 -0.42 -16.45
N ASP A 46 6.73 0.44 -15.46
CA ASP A 46 6.57 0.19 -14.02
C ASP A 46 5.65 1.30 -13.45
N PRO A 47 4.48 0.99 -12.84
CA PRO A 47 3.51 1.98 -12.38
C PRO A 47 3.87 2.61 -11.02
N ALA A 48 4.87 3.49 -11.03
CA ALA A 48 5.35 4.21 -9.85
C ALA A 48 4.38 5.29 -9.28
N ASN A 49 3.12 4.94 -8.98
CA ASN A 49 2.25 5.79 -8.13
C ASN A 49 1.13 5.04 -7.37
N ARG A 50 1.51 4.19 -6.41
CA ARG A 50 0.76 4.03 -5.15
C ARG A 50 1.71 3.88 -3.97
N SER A 51 1.66 4.82 -3.02
CA SER A 51 2.35 4.66 -1.75
C SER A 51 1.69 3.56 -0.92
N SER A 52 2.40 2.45 -0.73
CA SER A 52 2.16 1.56 0.40
C SER A 52 3.52 1.18 0.99
N THR A 53 3.70 1.44 2.28
CA THR A 53 4.96 1.20 2.98
C THR A 53 5.09 -0.29 3.30
N LEU A 54 5.66 -1.05 2.35
CA LEU A 54 6.06 -2.44 2.57
C LEU A 54 7.14 -2.49 3.65
N ARG A 55 6.68 -2.74 4.88
CA ARG A 55 7.48 -2.95 6.09
C ARG A 55 8.43 -4.12 5.85
N THR A 56 9.73 -3.92 6.10
CA THR A 56 10.71 -5.01 5.99
C THR A 56 10.56 -5.94 7.20
N TYR A 57 9.96 -7.11 7.00
CA TYR A 57 9.74 -8.10 8.05
C TYR A 57 10.99 -8.91 8.36
N THR A 58 11.13 -9.36 9.61
CA THR A 58 12.25 -10.21 10.04
C THR A 58 11.86 -11.69 10.02
N SER A 59 12.85 -12.58 9.99
CA SER A 59 12.61 -14.03 10.07
C SER A 59 12.04 -14.50 11.41
N ALA A 60 11.93 -13.62 12.41
CA ALA A 60 11.24 -13.91 13.68
C ALA A 60 9.74 -13.60 13.64
N ASP A 61 9.27 -12.79 12.68
CA ASP A 61 7.85 -12.43 12.52
C ASP A 61 7.05 -13.49 11.73
N THR A 62 7.73 -14.31 10.93
CA THR A 62 7.12 -15.23 9.96
C THR A 62 7.10 -16.68 10.46
N ILE A 63 5.90 -17.26 10.59
CA ILE A 63 5.68 -18.68 10.90
C ILE A 63 5.39 -19.44 9.60
N THR A 64 6.15 -20.50 9.31
CA THR A 64 5.81 -21.44 8.23
C THR A 64 4.65 -22.34 8.68
N VAL A 65 3.50 -22.25 8.01
CA VAL A 65 2.31 -23.09 8.27
C VAL A 65 2.20 -24.29 7.32
N PHE A 66 2.94 -24.25 6.21
CA PHE A 66 2.99 -25.34 5.23
C PHE A 66 4.39 -25.40 4.60
N ASN A 67 4.89 -26.61 4.38
CA ASN A 67 6.18 -26.90 3.74
C ASN A 67 6.05 -28.18 2.91
N ASN A 68 6.57 -28.18 1.69
CA ASN A 68 6.67 -29.35 0.83
C ASN A 68 7.88 -29.20 -0.12
N ASP A 69 8.66 -30.26 -0.22
CA ASP A 69 9.91 -30.38 -0.97
C ASP A 69 9.83 -31.48 -2.05
N LEU A 70 8.61 -31.92 -2.40
CA LEU A 70 8.30 -32.95 -3.40
C LEU A 70 8.95 -34.35 -3.16
N GLU A 71 9.84 -34.51 -2.18
CA GLU A 71 10.60 -35.73 -1.91
C GLU A 71 9.73 -36.97 -1.68
N GLY A 72 8.62 -36.79 -0.96
CA GLY A 72 7.66 -37.86 -0.68
C GLY A 72 6.73 -38.21 -1.86
N LEU A 73 6.75 -37.42 -2.94
CA LEU A 73 5.75 -37.46 -4.01
C LEU A 73 6.21 -38.26 -5.23
N SER A 74 5.27 -38.66 -6.10
CA SER A 74 5.55 -39.51 -7.25
C SER A 74 4.46 -39.36 -8.31
N SER A 75 4.89 -38.86 -9.48
CA SER A 75 4.13 -38.59 -10.71
C SER A 75 2.71 -39.16 -10.69
N PRO A 76 1.68 -38.30 -10.79
CA PRO A 76 0.35 -38.38 -10.18
C PRO A 76 -0.30 -39.77 -9.97
N GLY A 77 0.22 -40.55 -9.01
CA GLY A 77 -0.30 -41.88 -8.68
C GLY A 77 -0.55 -42.17 -7.20
N ASN A 78 -0.10 -41.29 -6.28
CA ASN A 78 -0.31 -41.46 -4.83
C ASN A 78 0.04 -40.18 -4.02
N GLU A 79 -0.45 -39.01 -4.44
CA GLU A 79 -0.05 -37.72 -3.87
C GLU A 79 -1.13 -37.10 -2.98
N GLY A 80 -0.79 -36.88 -1.70
CA GLY A 80 -1.72 -36.44 -0.65
C GLY A 80 -2.14 -34.97 -0.75
N GLY A 81 -3.01 -34.66 -1.72
CA GLY A 81 -3.60 -33.33 -1.92
C GLY A 81 -2.87 -32.44 -2.93
N TRP A 82 -1.86 -32.96 -3.63
CA TRP A 82 -1.27 -32.36 -4.83
C TRP A 82 -1.78 -33.13 -6.05
N THR A 83 -2.95 -32.75 -6.57
CA THR A 83 -3.63 -33.35 -7.72
C THR A 83 -4.22 -32.21 -8.57
N HIS A 84 -4.38 -32.32 -9.89
CA HIS A 84 -4.91 -33.45 -10.66
C HIS A 84 -4.20 -33.68 -11.99
N SER A 85 -4.43 -34.87 -12.57
CA SER A 85 -3.87 -35.39 -13.82
C SER A 85 -4.68 -36.62 -14.26
N ASP A 86 -4.62 -36.99 -15.55
CA ASP A 86 -5.02 -38.32 -16.02
C ASP A 86 -3.81 -39.19 -16.40
N GLN A 87 -3.63 -40.30 -15.68
CA GLN A 87 -2.59 -41.32 -15.96
C GLN A 87 -3.06 -42.47 -16.86
N SER A 88 -4.28 -42.42 -17.41
CA SER A 88 -4.82 -43.47 -18.30
C SER A 88 -4.07 -43.60 -19.63
N GLY A 89 -3.23 -42.62 -19.99
CA GLY A 89 -2.60 -42.50 -21.31
C GLY A 89 -3.58 -42.07 -22.41
N GLN A 90 -4.79 -41.65 -22.05
CA GLN A 90 -5.79 -41.10 -22.96
C GLN A 90 -5.74 -39.56 -22.93
N PRO A 91 -6.21 -38.87 -24.00
CA PRO A 91 -6.57 -37.46 -23.88
C PRO A 91 -7.76 -37.28 -22.93
N ALA A 92 -7.86 -36.13 -22.26
CA ALA A 92 -8.99 -35.77 -21.39
C ALA A 92 -10.26 -35.39 -22.20
N ALA A 93 -10.61 -36.25 -23.15
CA ALA A 93 -11.73 -36.14 -24.08
C ALA A 93 -12.79 -37.19 -23.72
N TRP A 94 -14.06 -36.81 -23.55
CA TRP A 94 -15.21 -37.73 -23.47
C TRP A 94 -14.95 -39.07 -22.74
N ASN A 95 -15.00 -39.03 -21.41
CA ASN A 95 -14.83 -40.18 -20.52
C ASN A 95 -16.05 -41.11 -20.55
N ILE A 96 -15.90 -42.38 -20.15
CA ILE A 96 -17.03 -43.29 -19.85
C ILE A 96 -17.07 -43.53 -18.35
N SER A 97 -18.23 -43.33 -17.71
CA SER A 97 -18.38 -43.54 -16.26
C SER A 97 -19.82 -43.82 -15.81
N ASN A 98 -19.99 -44.81 -14.93
CA ASN A 98 -21.25 -45.09 -14.24
C ASN A 98 -21.56 -44.16 -13.06
N LEU A 99 -20.58 -43.38 -12.59
CA LEU A 99 -20.76 -42.42 -11.49
C LEU A 99 -21.51 -41.16 -11.93
N TYR A 100 -21.44 -40.85 -13.23
CA TYR A 100 -21.98 -39.61 -13.81
C TYR A 100 -23.13 -39.83 -14.80
N GLY A 101 -23.28 -41.05 -15.32
CA GLY A 101 -24.25 -41.46 -16.34
C GLY A 101 -25.71 -41.57 -15.90
N CYS A 102 -26.57 -42.04 -16.80
CA CYS A 102 -28.01 -41.91 -16.66
C CYS A 102 -28.68 -43.06 -15.90
N GLY A 103 -27.97 -43.60 -14.91
CA GLY A 103 -28.32 -44.81 -14.17
C GLY A 103 -27.35 -45.96 -14.39
N SER A 104 -26.50 -45.86 -15.42
CA SER A 104 -25.46 -46.82 -15.77
C SER A 104 -24.27 -46.08 -16.44
N ASN A 105 -23.40 -46.75 -17.20
CA ASN A 105 -22.27 -46.11 -17.89
C ASN A 105 -22.75 -45.12 -18.95
N ALA A 106 -22.11 -43.95 -19.04
CA ALA A 106 -22.38 -42.94 -20.06
C ALA A 106 -21.10 -42.24 -20.52
N PHE A 107 -21.12 -41.67 -21.71
CA PHE A 107 -20.11 -40.70 -22.14
C PHE A 107 -20.27 -39.38 -21.38
N TRP A 108 -19.16 -38.75 -21.01
CA TRP A 108 -19.13 -37.49 -20.28
C TRP A 108 -17.93 -36.60 -20.65
N CYS A 109 -18.15 -35.37 -21.10
CA CYS A 109 -17.08 -34.37 -21.22
C CYS A 109 -16.93 -33.60 -19.90
N GLY A 110 -15.92 -33.95 -19.12
CA GLY A 110 -15.68 -33.36 -17.81
C GLY A 110 -14.47 -33.93 -17.05
N LEU A 111 -14.15 -33.29 -15.93
CA LEU A 111 -12.96 -33.53 -15.10
C LEU A 111 -13.17 -34.64 -14.06
N VAL A 112 -12.57 -35.82 -14.27
CA VAL A 112 -12.56 -36.91 -13.27
C VAL A 112 -11.56 -36.58 -12.14
N ASP A 113 -12.01 -36.58 -10.89
CA ASP A 113 -11.14 -36.55 -9.70
C ASP A 113 -11.52 -37.70 -8.75
N SER A 114 -10.55 -38.56 -8.47
CA SER A 114 -10.68 -39.73 -7.59
C SER A 114 -10.01 -39.54 -6.21
N SER A 115 -9.43 -38.36 -5.96
CA SER A 115 -8.52 -38.11 -4.83
C SER A 115 -9.13 -37.31 -3.68
N TRP A 116 -10.16 -36.48 -3.92
CA TRP A 116 -10.78 -35.64 -2.89
C TRP A 116 -11.90 -36.36 -2.11
N THR A 117 -11.50 -37.19 -1.15
CA THR A 117 -12.40 -37.97 -0.29
C THR A 117 -13.22 -37.12 0.69
N GLY A 118 -14.29 -36.47 0.22
CA GLY A 118 -15.26 -35.81 1.13
C GLY A 118 -16.33 -34.89 0.53
N ASP A 119 -16.36 -34.62 -0.78
CA ASP A 119 -17.28 -33.62 -1.36
C ASP A 119 -18.20 -34.24 -2.43
N PRO A 120 -19.50 -34.47 -2.15
CA PRO A 120 -20.42 -35.18 -3.05
C PRO A 120 -20.90 -34.35 -4.26
N ASN A 121 -20.53 -33.07 -4.37
CA ASN A 121 -21.06 -32.16 -5.37
C ASN A 121 -20.17 -32.00 -6.62
N ARG A 122 -19.05 -32.72 -6.74
CA ARG A 122 -18.01 -32.44 -7.75
C ARG A 122 -18.21 -33.18 -9.06
N ARG A 123 -18.85 -32.48 -9.98
CA ARG A 123 -18.80 -32.65 -11.44
C ARG A 123 -18.19 -31.36 -12.02
N GLY A 124 -17.83 -31.33 -13.31
CA GLY A 124 -17.23 -30.13 -13.88
C GLY A 124 -16.57 -30.27 -15.26
N TYR A 125 -16.32 -29.14 -15.89
CA TYR A 125 -15.60 -28.89 -17.15
C TYR A 125 -14.76 -27.60 -17.00
N ALA A 126 -13.86 -27.34 -17.95
CA ALA A 126 -12.98 -26.16 -17.94
C ALA A 126 -13.17 -25.24 -19.16
N ASN A 127 -12.45 -24.12 -19.16
CA ASN A 127 -12.56 -23.05 -20.15
C ASN A 127 -11.82 -23.42 -21.45
N SER A 128 -12.26 -22.86 -22.57
CA SER A 128 -11.62 -22.93 -23.89
C SER A 128 -11.43 -24.36 -24.43
N TRP A 129 -12.32 -25.27 -24.06
CA TRP A 129 -12.35 -26.64 -24.56
C TRP A 129 -13.14 -26.73 -25.86
N GLU A 130 -12.59 -27.44 -26.85
CA GLU A 130 -13.38 -28.09 -27.90
C GLU A 130 -13.20 -29.62 -27.78
N GLN A 131 -14.27 -30.35 -27.45
CA GLN A 131 -14.29 -31.81 -27.35
C GLN A 131 -15.26 -32.44 -28.36
N ILE A 132 -14.79 -33.40 -29.16
CA ILE A 132 -15.58 -34.10 -30.18
C ILE A 132 -15.66 -35.59 -29.87
N LEU A 133 -16.86 -36.17 -30.02
CA LEU A 133 -17.18 -37.59 -29.94
C LEU A 133 -18.00 -37.96 -31.19
N GLU A 134 -17.53 -38.88 -32.02
CA GLU A 134 -18.05 -39.10 -33.37
C GLU A 134 -18.05 -40.58 -33.81
N ASN A 135 -19.03 -40.96 -34.65
CA ASN A 135 -19.25 -42.34 -35.09
C ASN A 135 -20.02 -42.41 -36.43
N PHE A 136 -19.97 -43.54 -37.13
CA PHE A 136 -20.59 -43.74 -38.46
C PHE A 136 -21.78 -44.71 -38.38
N VAL A 137 -22.89 -44.40 -39.07
CA VAL A 137 -24.07 -45.28 -39.11
C VAL A 137 -24.45 -45.64 -40.53
N ASN A 138 -24.71 -46.93 -40.79
CA ASN A 138 -25.17 -47.40 -42.10
C ASN A 138 -26.71 -47.34 -42.24
N LEU A 139 -27.18 -46.34 -42.96
CA LEU A 139 -28.59 -46.09 -43.28
C LEU A 139 -29.00 -46.63 -44.66
N ALA A 140 -28.15 -47.41 -45.35
CA ALA A 140 -28.47 -47.99 -46.64
C ALA A 140 -29.76 -48.82 -46.59
N GLY A 141 -30.76 -48.43 -47.39
CA GLY A 141 -32.06 -49.10 -47.45
C GLY A 141 -32.91 -48.97 -46.19
N ALA A 142 -32.59 -48.06 -45.27
CA ALA A 142 -33.52 -47.62 -44.22
C ALA A 142 -34.63 -46.73 -44.84
N ALA A 143 -35.72 -46.53 -44.10
CA ALA A 143 -36.82 -45.64 -44.50
C ALA A 143 -36.86 -44.37 -43.64
N SER A 144 -37.26 -43.25 -44.25
CA SER A 144 -37.55 -41.99 -43.57
C SER A 144 -38.83 -42.10 -42.70
N PRO A 145 -38.96 -41.38 -41.57
CA PRO A 145 -38.00 -40.44 -40.97
C PRO A 145 -36.78 -41.12 -40.37
N TYR A 146 -35.61 -40.56 -40.62
CA TYR A 146 -34.37 -40.96 -39.95
C TYR A 146 -34.23 -40.18 -38.65
N THR A 147 -33.93 -40.85 -37.53
CA THR A 147 -33.84 -40.21 -36.21
C THR A 147 -32.60 -40.64 -35.44
N LEU A 148 -32.00 -39.70 -34.71
CA LEU A 148 -30.97 -39.90 -33.71
C LEU A 148 -31.57 -39.55 -32.34
N SER A 149 -31.71 -40.54 -31.47
CA SER A 149 -32.14 -40.42 -30.08
C SER A 149 -30.97 -40.67 -29.14
N PHE A 150 -30.92 -39.98 -28.00
CA PHE A 150 -29.94 -40.22 -26.94
C PHE A 150 -30.50 -39.72 -25.61
N LYS A 151 -30.15 -40.35 -24.50
CA LYS A 151 -30.30 -39.75 -23.17
C LYS A 151 -29.27 -38.63 -23.00
N VAL A 152 -29.65 -37.56 -22.32
CA VAL A 152 -28.79 -36.40 -22.04
C VAL A 152 -28.92 -35.94 -20.60
N ARG A 153 -27.80 -35.44 -20.06
CA ARG A 153 -27.76 -34.47 -18.95
C ARG A 153 -26.72 -33.40 -19.28
N MET A 154 -27.07 -32.14 -19.15
CA MET A 154 -26.12 -31.03 -19.30
C MET A 154 -26.33 -30.02 -18.18
N ASN A 155 -25.22 -29.47 -17.69
CA ASN A 155 -25.23 -28.29 -16.83
C ASN A 155 -23.94 -27.50 -17.11
N VAL A 156 -24.06 -26.47 -17.94
CA VAL A 156 -22.97 -25.61 -18.45
C VAL A 156 -23.47 -24.16 -18.51
N GLU A 157 -22.62 -23.17 -18.76
CA GLU A 157 -23.09 -21.78 -18.72
C GLU A 157 -24.11 -21.46 -19.83
N SER A 158 -25.22 -20.85 -19.43
CA SER A 158 -26.41 -20.67 -20.26
C SER A 158 -26.22 -19.59 -21.33
N GLY A 159 -25.88 -20.02 -22.55
CA GLY A 159 -25.74 -19.19 -23.75
C GLY A 159 -24.29 -19.03 -24.22
N PHE A 160 -23.33 -19.30 -23.35
CA PHE A 160 -21.89 -19.21 -23.64
C PHE A 160 -21.37 -20.59 -24.05
N ASP A 161 -21.34 -21.55 -23.11
CA ASP A 161 -20.99 -22.95 -23.34
C ASP A 161 -22.06 -23.72 -24.11
N ARG A 162 -21.65 -24.57 -25.05
CA ARG A 162 -22.58 -25.20 -26.01
C ARG A 162 -22.18 -26.63 -26.37
N GLY A 163 -23.18 -27.52 -26.35
CA GLY A 163 -23.11 -28.84 -26.98
C GLY A 163 -23.83 -28.86 -28.31
N TYR A 164 -23.15 -29.26 -29.38
CA TYR A 164 -23.68 -29.38 -30.73
C TYR A 164 -23.89 -30.85 -31.09
N VAL A 165 -25.04 -31.17 -31.69
CA VAL A 165 -25.30 -32.46 -32.33
C VAL A 165 -25.24 -32.22 -33.84
N GLU A 166 -24.31 -32.84 -34.55
CA GLU A 166 -24.02 -32.54 -35.96
C GLU A 166 -23.93 -33.82 -36.81
N VAL A 167 -24.23 -33.72 -38.11
CA VAL A 167 -24.12 -34.82 -39.08
C VAL A 167 -23.40 -34.36 -40.36
N SER A 168 -22.60 -35.24 -40.97
CA SER A 168 -21.81 -34.92 -42.15
C SER A 168 -22.62 -35.02 -43.45
N HIS A 169 -22.57 -33.98 -44.27
CA HIS A 169 -22.99 -33.99 -45.67
C HIS A 169 -21.75 -33.79 -46.58
N PRO A 170 -21.53 -34.63 -47.61
CA PRO A 170 -20.28 -34.62 -48.40
C PRO A 170 -20.03 -33.33 -49.20
N VAL A 171 -21.02 -32.45 -49.33
CA VAL A 171 -20.89 -31.15 -50.04
C VAL A 171 -21.06 -29.95 -49.10
N GLU A 172 -21.84 -30.06 -48.02
CA GLU A 172 -22.15 -28.94 -47.11
C GLU A 172 -21.34 -28.97 -45.80
N GLY A 173 -20.56 -30.03 -45.56
CA GLY A 173 -19.77 -30.19 -44.34
C GLY A 173 -20.61 -30.69 -43.17
N TRP A 174 -20.46 -30.08 -41.99
CA TRP A 174 -21.20 -30.46 -40.78
C TRP A 174 -22.51 -29.67 -40.67
N ILE A 175 -23.63 -30.39 -40.70
CA ILE A 175 -24.98 -29.82 -40.54
C ILE A 175 -25.40 -29.98 -39.07
N PRO A 176 -25.72 -28.90 -38.35
CA PRO A 176 -26.21 -28.99 -36.97
C PRO A 176 -27.67 -29.50 -36.94
N LEU A 177 -27.89 -30.57 -36.20
CA LEU A 177 -29.20 -31.14 -35.89
C LEU A 177 -29.80 -30.55 -34.60
N ALA A 178 -28.95 -30.17 -33.63
CA ALA A 178 -29.34 -29.46 -32.44
C ALA A 178 -28.17 -28.67 -31.81
N THR A 179 -28.51 -27.70 -30.96
CA THR A 179 -27.57 -27.04 -30.05
C THR A 179 -28.20 -26.98 -28.66
N LEU A 180 -27.44 -27.38 -27.65
CA LEU A 180 -27.78 -27.46 -26.25
C LEU A 180 -26.86 -26.52 -25.44
N THR A 181 -27.38 -25.93 -24.37
CA THR A 181 -26.65 -25.00 -23.48
C THR A 181 -27.43 -24.86 -22.16
N GLY A 182 -26.80 -24.37 -21.10
CA GLY A 182 -27.45 -24.22 -19.80
C GLY A 182 -27.69 -25.56 -19.09
N VAL A 183 -28.77 -25.61 -18.29
CA VAL A 183 -29.23 -26.82 -17.62
C VAL A 183 -30.19 -27.59 -18.52
N VAL A 184 -29.71 -28.67 -19.15
CA VAL A 184 -30.56 -29.66 -19.82
C VAL A 184 -30.75 -30.86 -18.88
N ASN A 185 -31.55 -30.63 -17.82
CA ASN A 185 -32.39 -31.59 -17.09
C ASN A 185 -32.95 -30.93 -15.82
N ASP A 186 -34.27 -30.88 -15.67
CA ASP A 186 -34.89 -30.54 -14.37
C ASP A 186 -36.29 -31.16 -14.23
N GLY A 187 -36.75 -31.33 -12.97
CA GLY A 187 -38.16 -31.49 -12.61
C GLY A 187 -38.76 -32.90 -12.48
N GLY A 188 -38.01 -33.99 -12.74
CA GLY A 188 -38.61 -35.33 -12.90
C GLY A 188 -38.19 -36.47 -11.95
N GLY A 189 -36.98 -36.42 -11.36
CA GLY A 189 -36.45 -37.51 -10.51
C GLY A 189 -35.77 -38.68 -11.25
N THR A 190 -35.83 -38.74 -12.58
CA THR A 190 -34.94 -39.56 -13.42
C THR A 190 -33.62 -38.83 -13.70
N LEU A 191 -32.52 -39.59 -13.84
CA LEU A 191 -31.17 -39.02 -13.96
C LEU A 191 -30.89 -38.30 -15.29
N CYS A 192 -31.57 -38.70 -16.37
CA CYS A 192 -31.49 -38.10 -17.70
C CYS A 192 -32.83 -38.08 -18.44
N ASN A 193 -32.97 -37.16 -19.39
CA ASN A 193 -34.08 -37.12 -20.35
C ASN A 193 -33.64 -37.66 -21.72
N THR A 194 -34.55 -38.27 -22.48
CA THR A 194 -34.29 -38.65 -23.89
C THR A 194 -34.51 -37.46 -24.81
N TYR A 195 -33.45 -37.03 -25.49
CA TYR A 195 -33.49 -36.08 -26.60
C TYR A 195 -33.60 -36.84 -27.93
N THR A 196 -34.18 -36.24 -28.97
CA THR A 196 -34.28 -36.86 -30.30
C THR A 196 -34.32 -35.80 -31.40
N VAL A 197 -33.52 -36.02 -32.44
CA VAL A 197 -33.41 -35.16 -33.63
C VAL A 197 -33.68 -35.95 -34.90
N THR A 198 -34.23 -35.30 -35.91
CA THR A 198 -34.43 -35.88 -37.25
C THR A 198 -33.19 -35.65 -38.10
N ILE A 199 -32.65 -36.69 -38.72
CA ILE A 199 -31.57 -36.60 -39.70
C ILE A 199 -32.23 -36.27 -41.06
N PRO A 200 -31.83 -35.20 -41.78
CA PRO A 200 -32.48 -34.82 -43.03
C PRO A 200 -32.35 -35.88 -44.13
N ASP A 201 -33.42 -36.09 -44.90
CA ASP A 201 -33.41 -37.02 -46.05
C ASP A 201 -32.32 -36.69 -47.08
N SER A 202 -31.94 -35.41 -47.22
CA SER A 202 -30.83 -34.96 -48.08
C SER A 202 -29.49 -35.55 -47.66
N VAL A 203 -29.24 -35.68 -46.36
CA VAL A 203 -28.01 -36.28 -45.81
C VAL A 203 -27.91 -37.76 -46.21
N VAL A 204 -29.01 -38.50 -46.06
CA VAL A 204 -29.07 -39.94 -46.38
C VAL A 204 -29.07 -40.19 -47.90
N ALA A 205 -29.63 -39.26 -48.69
CA ALA A 205 -29.55 -39.29 -50.15
C ALA A 205 -28.13 -39.03 -50.68
N ALA A 206 -27.33 -38.22 -49.96
CA ALA A 206 -25.95 -37.90 -50.34
C ALA A 206 -24.89 -38.87 -49.77
N SER A 207 -25.17 -39.50 -48.62
CA SER A 207 -24.34 -40.58 -48.07
C SER A 207 -25.21 -41.64 -47.40
N SER A 208 -25.02 -42.90 -47.79
CA SER A 208 -25.64 -44.05 -47.11
C SER A 208 -24.97 -44.40 -45.77
N THR A 209 -23.80 -43.82 -45.50
CA THR A 209 -23.05 -43.95 -44.23
C THR A 209 -22.64 -42.56 -43.73
N PRO A 210 -23.58 -41.72 -43.24
CA PRO A 210 -23.23 -40.44 -42.64
C PRO A 210 -22.44 -40.62 -41.34
N HIS A 211 -21.50 -39.73 -41.11
CA HIS A 211 -20.80 -39.53 -39.85
C HIS A 211 -21.65 -38.60 -38.98
N PHE A 212 -21.80 -38.89 -37.68
CA PHE A 212 -22.49 -38.01 -36.74
C PHE A 212 -21.61 -37.77 -35.52
N ARG A 213 -21.73 -36.59 -34.90
CA ARG A 213 -20.90 -36.21 -33.76
C ARG A 213 -21.64 -35.37 -32.71
N PHE A 214 -21.14 -35.49 -31.50
CA PHE A 214 -21.37 -34.60 -30.38
C PHE A 214 -20.13 -33.74 -30.17
N ARG A 215 -20.28 -32.42 -30.23
CA ARG A 215 -19.19 -31.45 -30.13
C ARG A 215 -19.48 -30.46 -29.00
N PHE A 216 -18.74 -30.56 -27.91
CA PHE A 216 -18.79 -29.59 -26.81
C PHE A 216 -17.80 -28.45 -27.06
N VAL A 217 -18.22 -27.21 -26.79
CA VAL A 217 -17.39 -26.00 -26.85
C VAL A 217 -17.65 -25.16 -25.60
N SER A 218 -16.59 -24.76 -24.89
CA SER A 218 -16.62 -23.73 -23.85
C SER A 218 -15.83 -22.48 -24.25
N ASP A 219 -16.17 -21.32 -23.68
CA ASP A 219 -15.45 -20.06 -23.93
C ASP A 219 -14.40 -19.77 -22.84
N ILE A 220 -13.98 -18.51 -22.65
CA ILE A 220 -12.75 -18.19 -21.90
C ILE A 220 -12.91 -18.05 -20.37
N GLU A 221 -14.12 -17.83 -19.87
CA GLU A 221 -14.44 -17.57 -18.45
C GLU A 221 -15.87 -18.05 -18.15
N GLY A 222 -16.13 -18.71 -17.02
CA GLY A 222 -17.51 -19.09 -16.64
C GLY A 222 -17.75 -20.59 -16.42
N SER A 223 -16.75 -21.35 -15.99
CA SER A 223 -16.89 -22.81 -15.77
C SER A 223 -16.76 -23.23 -14.30
N SER A 224 -16.63 -24.53 -14.07
CA SER A 224 -16.29 -25.10 -12.77
C SER A 224 -14.79 -25.03 -12.42
N GLU A 225 -13.90 -24.81 -13.40
CA GLU A 225 -12.43 -24.78 -13.19
C GLU A 225 -11.98 -23.47 -12.53
N ASP A 226 -12.49 -22.34 -13.03
CA ASP A 226 -12.26 -21.01 -12.45
C ASP A 226 -13.09 -20.76 -11.18
N GLY A 227 -14.24 -21.44 -11.06
CA GLY A 227 -15.17 -21.36 -9.94
C GLY A 227 -16.26 -20.28 -10.12
N LEU A 228 -16.39 -19.70 -11.31
CA LEU A 228 -17.42 -18.71 -11.65
C LEU A 228 -18.79 -19.37 -11.89
N TYR A 229 -18.81 -20.57 -12.47
CA TYR A 229 -20.00 -21.42 -12.57
C TYR A 229 -19.84 -22.72 -11.75
N PRO A 230 -19.85 -22.63 -10.39
CA PRO A 230 -19.52 -23.74 -9.50
C PRO A 230 -20.61 -24.85 -9.44
N ALA A 231 -21.71 -24.69 -10.19
CA ALA A 231 -22.74 -25.71 -10.38
C ALA A 231 -22.53 -26.53 -11.67
N GLY A 232 -21.58 -26.14 -12.54
CA GLY A 232 -21.34 -26.79 -13.82
C GLY A 232 -20.99 -28.27 -13.69
N GLU A 233 -21.64 -29.12 -14.48
CA GLU A 233 -21.38 -30.56 -14.53
C GLU A 233 -20.78 -31.03 -15.86
N GLY A 234 -20.80 -30.20 -16.91
CA GLY A 234 -20.44 -30.60 -18.28
C GLY A 234 -21.63 -31.22 -19.01
N TRP A 235 -21.37 -32.15 -19.93
CA TRP A 235 -22.39 -32.82 -20.76
C TRP A 235 -22.20 -34.35 -20.72
N VAL A 236 -23.29 -35.06 -20.43
CA VAL A 236 -23.42 -36.52 -20.36
C VAL A 236 -24.32 -37.02 -21.50
N ILE A 237 -23.94 -38.13 -22.14
CA ILE A 237 -24.63 -38.76 -23.28
C ILE A 237 -24.68 -40.29 -23.11
N ASP A 238 -25.85 -40.89 -23.32
CA ASP A 238 -26.18 -42.29 -22.99
C ASP A 238 -27.31 -42.78 -23.94
N ASP A 239 -27.64 -44.08 -24.02
CA ASP A 239 -28.65 -44.71 -24.91
C ASP A 239 -28.66 -44.18 -26.37
N VAL A 240 -27.50 -44.08 -27.01
CA VAL A 240 -27.40 -43.49 -28.35
C VAL A 240 -28.00 -44.44 -29.40
N THR A 241 -29.15 -44.08 -29.95
CA THR A 241 -29.92 -44.87 -30.90
C THR A 241 -30.10 -44.13 -32.22
N VAL A 242 -29.81 -44.77 -33.36
CA VAL A 242 -30.19 -44.24 -34.69
C VAL A 242 -31.16 -45.19 -35.38
N LYS A 243 -32.24 -44.65 -35.94
CA LYS A 243 -33.32 -45.42 -36.60
C LYS A 243 -33.68 -44.91 -37.98
N GLY A 244 -34.15 -45.82 -38.83
CA GLY A 244 -35.08 -45.53 -39.91
C GLY A 244 -36.53 -45.82 -39.47
N GLY A 245 -37.43 -44.87 -39.69
CA GLY A 245 -38.84 -44.98 -39.30
C GLY A 245 -39.01 -45.27 -37.80
N VAL A 246 -39.98 -46.13 -37.48
CA VAL A 246 -40.38 -46.40 -36.09
C VAL A 246 -39.54 -47.49 -35.42
N SER A 247 -39.07 -48.49 -36.20
CA SER A 247 -38.56 -49.77 -35.67
C SER A 247 -37.25 -50.28 -36.27
N ASP A 248 -36.74 -49.71 -37.36
CA ASP A 248 -35.50 -50.16 -38.00
C ASP A 248 -34.29 -49.50 -37.31
N ILE A 249 -33.79 -50.11 -36.23
CA ILE A 249 -32.63 -49.63 -35.47
C ILE A 249 -31.35 -49.95 -36.27
N ARG A 250 -30.60 -48.91 -36.63
CA ARG A 250 -29.35 -48.98 -37.41
C ARG A 250 -28.09 -48.73 -36.59
N PHE A 251 -28.23 -48.13 -35.42
CA PHE A 251 -27.18 -48.03 -34.42
C PHE A 251 -27.84 -48.03 -33.03
N PHE A 252 -27.20 -48.70 -32.08
CA PHE A 252 -27.54 -48.61 -30.65
C PHE A 252 -26.24 -48.79 -29.85
N ASP A 253 -26.01 -47.92 -28.87
CA ASP A 253 -24.91 -48.03 -27.92
C ASP A 253 -25.35 -47.50 -26.55
N ASP A 254 -25.23 -48.34 -25.53
CA ASP A 254 -25.52 -48.07 -24.12
C ASP A 254 -24.24 -47.80 -23.31
N MET A 255 -23.07 -47.76 -23.95
CA MET A 255 -21.75 -47.49 -23.36
C MET A 255 -21.29 -48.51 -22.30
N GLU A 256 -22.09 -49.53 -21.98
CA GLU A 256 -21.76 -50.61 -21.02
C GLU A 256 -20.61 -51.49 -21.52
N SER A 257 -20.41 -51.54 -22.84
CA SER A 257 -19.30 -52.25 -23.49
C SER A 257 -18.04 -51.38 -23.67
N GLY A 258 -18.02 -50.16 -23.12
CA GLY A 258 -16.94 -49.19 -23.33
C GLY A 258 -17.06 -48.47 -24.67
N MET A 259 -15.94 -47.98 -25.21
CA MET A 259 -15.93 -47.02 -26.35
C MET A 259 -16.43 -47.56 -27.71
N GLY A 260 -16.83 -48.83 -27.84
CA GLY A 260 -17.47 -49.36 -29.05
C GLY A 260 -16.72 -49.04 -30.35
N THR A 261 -17.40 -48.35 -31.28
CA THR A 261 -16.82 -47.83 -32.54
C THR A 261 -16.59 -46.32 -32.53
N TRP A 262 -16.65 -45.67 -31.36
CA TRP A 262 -16.55 -44.22 -31.23
C TRP A 262 -15.12 -43.71 -31.39
N THR A 263 -14.98 -42.65 -32.17
CA THR A 263 -13.77 -41.83 -32.25
C THR A 263 -13.95 -40.59 -31.38
N ARG A 264 -12.87 -40.13 -30.74
CA ARG A 264 -12.87 -38.88 -29.94
C ARG A 264 -11.66 -38.02 -30.27
N SER A 265 -11.83 -36.70 -30.24
CA SER A 265 -10.75 -35.74 -30.41
C SER A 265 -10.97 -34.49 -29.55
N THR A 266 -9.89 -33.75 -29.29
CA THR A 266 -9.89 -32.52 -28.48
C THR A 266 -8.98 -31.47 -29.09
N PHE A 267 -9.41 -30.22 -29.07
CA PHE A 267 -8.59 -29.07 -29.43
C PHE A 267 -8.72 -27.95 -28.37
N PRO A 268 -7.60 -27.42 -27.83
CA PRO A 268 -6.25 -27.99 -27.88
C PRO A 268 -6.22 -29.43 -27.32
N PRO A 269 -5.20 -30.25 -27.63
CA PRO A 269 -5.09 -31.59 -27.05
C PRO A 269 -4.87 -31.48 -25.53
N VAL A 270 -5.78 -32.05 -24.73
CA VAL A 270 -5.74 -31.98 -23.26
C VAL A 270 -5.15 -33.28 -22.67
N GLY A 271 -4.22 -33.15 -21.73
CA GLY A 271 -3.50 -34.23 -21.05
C GLY A 271 -2.15 -33.73 -20.52
N ASP A 272 -1.64 -34.31 -19.43
CA ASP A 272 -0.51 -33.78 -18.66
C ASP A 272 0.86 -33.98 -19.32
N TYR A 273 1.67 -32.92 -19.33
CA TYR A 273 3.10 -32.97 -19.70
C TYR A 273 4.00 -32.52 -18.54
N TRP A 274 3.41 -32.34 -17.36
CA TRP A 274 4.12 -32.15 -16.10
C TRP A 274 4.53 -33.46 -15.43
N LYS A 275 5.64 -33.44 -14.70
CA LYS A 275 6.23 -34.62 -14.07
C LYS A 275 7.04 -34.25 -12.84
N ILE A 276 6.93 -35.07 -11.79
CA ILE A 276 7.86 -35.06 -10.66
C ILE A 276 9.07 -35.93 -11.05
N VAL A 277 10.24 -35.31 -11.23
CA VAL A 277 11.48 -35.99 -11.65
C VAL A 277 12.55 -35.96 -10.56
N SER A 278 13.15 -37.10 -10.25
CA SER A 278 14.35 -37.17 -9.40
C SER A 278 15.60 -36.84 -10.20
N ASN A 279 16.43 -35.92 -9.70
CA ASN A 279 17.78 -35.65 -10.21
C ASN A 279 17.86 -35.42 -11.75
N PRO A 280 17.19 -34.40 -12.31
CA PRO A 280 17.18 -34.12 -13.75
C PRO A 280 18.59 -33.82 -14.31
N LEU A 281 18.82 -34.21 -15.57
CA LEU A 281 20.15 -34.26 -16.19
C LEU A 281 20.66 -32.92 -16.75
N THR A 282 20.77 -31.88 -15.89
CA THR A 282 21.66 -30.73 -16.18
C THR A 282 22.16 -30.02 -14.92
N GLN A 283 23.43 -29.60 -14.94
CA GLN A 283 24.20 -28.82 -13.94
C GLN A 283 23.60 -28.66 -12.51
N GLN A 284 23.92 -29.60 -11.62
CA GLN A 284 23.86 -29.37 -10.17
C GLN A 284 24.86 -28.27 -9.75
N VAL A 285 24.38 -27.13 -9.24
CA VAL A 285 25.21 -26.11 -8.57
C VAL A 285 24.59 -25.63 -7.24
N CYS A 286 24.18 -26.58 -6.39
CA CYS A 286 24.06 -26.39 -4.94
C CYS A 286 24.19 -27.74 -4.24
N THR A 287 25.24 -27.93 -3.45
CA THR A 287 25.74 -29.26 -3.01
C THR A 287 24.94 -29.93 -1.88
N THR A 288 23.66 -29.57 -1.69
CA THR A 288 22.80 -30.10 -0.62
C THR A 288 21.34 -30.32 -1.02
N ASN A 289 20.95 -30.08 -2.28
CA ASN A 289 19.63 -30.46 -2.78
C ASN A 289 19.77 -31.63 -3.76
N THR A 290 19.35 -32.82 -3.33
CA THR A 290 19.38 -34.06 -4.12
C THR A 290 17.99 -34.45 -4.64
N GLY A 291 17.06 -33.50 -4.65
CA GLY A 291 15.63 -33.78 -4.62
C GLY A 291 14.94 -34.12 -5.94
N LYS A 292 13.62 -34.25 -5.80
CA LYS A 292 12.61 -34.29 -6.85
C LYS A 292 12.14 -32.88 -7.17
N VAL A 293 11.93 -32.60 -8.45
CA VAL A 293 11.45 -31.29 -8.91
C VAL A 293 10.25 -31.45 -9.84
N TRP A 294 9.37 -30.45 -9.85
CA TRP A 294 8.27 -30.37 -10.82
C TRP A 294 8.79 -29.76 -12.12
N GLN A 295 8.58 -30.46 -13.25
CA GLN A 295 9.07 -30.10 -14.58
C GLN A 295 7.95 -30.26 -15.62
N VAL A 296 7.86 -29.33 -16.60
CA VAL A 296 6.85 -29.36 -17.68
C VAL A 296 7.53 -29.51 -19.05
N THR A 297 7.83 -30.74 -19.44
CA THR A 297 8.56 -31.06 -20.69
C THR A 297 8.14 -32.39 -21.26
N ASP A 298 8.16 -32.51 -22.58
CA ASP A 298 7.98 -33.80 -23.25
C ASP A 298 9.07 -34.81 -22.86
N ASN A 299 8.64 -36.04 -22.54
CA ASN A 299 9.49 -37.10 -21.99
C ASN A 299 10.45 -37.74 -23.00
N VAL A 300 10.29 -37.48 -24.30
CA VAL A 300 11.07 -38.10 -25.38
C VAL A 300 12.09 -37.12 -25.96
N THR A 301 11.71 -35.85 -26.08
CA THR A 301 12.49 -34.78 -26.72
C THR A 301 13.18 -33.86 -25.71
N GLY A 302 12.72 -33.80 -24.45
CA GLY A 302 13.27 -32.87 -23.45
C GLY A 302 13.05 -31.40 -23.79
N ALA A 303 12.12 -31.09 -24.69
CA ALA A 303 11.67 -29.73 -24.98
C ALA A 303 10.57 -29.30 -23.99
N LEU A 304 10.52 -28.00 -23.69
CA LEU A 304 9.39 -27.40 -22.98
C LEU A 304 8.14 -27.46 -23.86
N VAL A 305 7.08 -28.12 -23.37
CA VAL A 305 5.78 -28.22 -24.07
C VAL A 305 4.65 -27.94 -23.07
N PRO A 306 4.57 -26.70 -22.53
CA PRO A 306 3.61 -26.36 -21.48
C PRO A 306 2.26 -25.99 -22.10
N ARG A 307 1.21 -26.73 -21.73
CA ARG A 307 -0.16 -26.45 -22.16
C ARG A 307 -0.82 -25.46 -21.20
N LEU A 308 -1.90 -24.82 -21.64
CA LEU A 308 -2.69 -23.90 -20.81
C LEU A 308 -3.19 -24.52 -19.50
N ASP A 309 -3.22 -25.87 -19.41
CA ASP A 309 -3.68 -26.65 -18.28
C ASP A 309 -2.58 -27.31 -17.42
N ASP A 310 -1.29 -27.24 -17.79
CA ASP A 310 -0.20 -27.80 -16.98
C ASP A 310 0.01 -26.95 -15.70
N LYS A 311 -0.70 -27.33 -14.63
CA LYS A 311 -0.87 -26.57 -13.37
C LYS A 311 -0.56 -27.46 -12.15
N LEU A 312 0.51 -27.19 -11.41
CA LEU A 312 0.74 -27.77 -10.07
C LEU A 312 -0.17 -27.08 -9.05
N LEU A 313 -1.11 -27.84 -8.45
CA LEU A 313 -2.11 -27.34 -7.50
C LEU A 313 -1.80 -27.80 -6.07
N SER A 314 -1.79 -26.88 -5.10
CA SER A 314 -1.56 -27.18 -3.69
C SER A 314 -2.78 -27.85 -3.02
N PRO A 315 -2.58 -28.55 -1.88
CA PRO A 315 -3.67 -28.81 -0.95
C PRO A 315 -4.24 -27.50 -0.37
N ALA A 316 -5.40 -27.58 0.29
CA ALA A 316 -5.94 -26.47 1.07
C ALA A 316 -5.05 -26.20 2.29
N VAL A 317 -4.39 -25.04 2.33
CA VAL A 317 -3.50 -24.64 3.44
C VAL A 317 -4.26 -23.77 4.42
N ALA A 318 -4.32 -24.18 5.69
CA ALA A 318 -4.87 -23.36 6.77
C ALA A 318 -3.90 -22.20 7.10
N VAL A 319 -4.40 -20.96 7.02
CA VAL A 319 -3.63 -19.74 7.32
C VAL A 319 -4.20 -18.97 8.53
N ASN A 320 -5.25 -19.51 9.16
CA ASN A 320 -5.73 -19.15 10.50
C ASN A 320 -6.00 -17.65 10.72
N ARG A 321 -6.50 -16.97 9.68
CA ARG A 321 -6.80 -15.52 9.67
C ARG A 321 -5.60 -14.63 10.00
N SER A 322 -4.41 -15.01 9.55
CA SER A 322 -3.18 -14.23 9.72
C SER A 322 -3.24 -12.89 8.97
N ASP A 323 -2.49 -11.88 9.45
CA ASP A 323 -2.52 -10.52 8.89
C ASP A 323 -1.89 -10.47 7.48
N GLN A 324 -0.90 -11.33 7.23
CA GLN A 324 -0.25 -11.50 5.93
C GLN A 324 0.10 -12.95 5.67
N VAL A 325 0.11 -13.33 4.40
CA VAL A 325 0.38 -14.67 3.90
C VAL A 325 1.30 -14.57 2.68
N PHE A 326 2.32 -15.41 2.63
CA PHE A 326 3.37 -15.42 1.62
C PHE A 326 3.60 -16.84 1.10
N LEU A 327 3.81 -16.98 -0.20
CA LEU A 327 4.32 -18.21 -0.82
C LEU A 327 5.82 -18.05 -1.10
N PHE A 328 6.60 -19.03 -0.67
CA PHE A 328 8.02 -19.19 -1.03
C PHE A 328 8.16 -20.45 -1.88
N PHE A 329 9.05 -20.42 -2.86
CA PHE A 329 9.45 -21.57 -3.66
C PHE A 329 10.79 -21.30 -4.33
N ASP A 330 11.49 -22.35 -4.73
CA ASP A 330 12.68 -22.25 -5.56
C ASP A 330 12.32 -22.56 -7.02
N VAL A 331 12.88 -21.80 -7.96
CA VAL A 331 12.66 -22.00 -9.40
C VAL A 331 13.99 -21.94 -10.16
N TYR A 332 14.20 -22.92 -11.05
CA TYR A 332 15.36 -22.98 -11.94
C TYR A 332 15.08 -22.20 -13.22
N ARG A 333 16.02 -21.32 -13.61
CA ARG A 333 15.82 -20.35 -14.69
C ARG A 333 16.52 -20.80 -15.99
N ASP A 334 15.78 -21.48 -16.87
CA ASP A 334 16.26 -21.89 -18.19
C ASP A 334 15.24 -21.56 -19.30
N LEU A 335 14.73 -20.33 -19.26
CA LEU A 335 13.78 -19.74 -20.21
C LEU A 335 14.45 -18.61 -21.02
N PRO A 336 14.89 -18.84 -22.26
CA PRO A 336 15.43 -17.79 -23.13
C PRO A 336 14.45 -16.65 -23.34
N PHE A 337 14.93 -15.41 -23.37
CA PHE A 337 14.10 -14.20 -23.54
C PHE A 337 13.23 -14.24 -24.80
N GLU A 338 13.73 -14.83 -25.89
CA GLU A 338 13.04 -14.95 -27.17
C GLU A 338 11.99 -16.09 -27.21
N SER A 339 11.85 -16.88 -26.15
CA SER A 339 11.10 -18.15 -26.20
C SER A 339 9.58 -18.05 -26.01
N CYS A 340 9.04 -16.87 -25.69
CA CYS A 340 7.61 -16.65 -25.40
C CYS A 340 7.00 -17.47 -24.23
N PHE A 341 7.78 -18.21 -23.44
CA PHE A 341 7.27 -18.92 -22.25
C PHE A 341 7.38 -18.06 -20.98
N TYR A 342 6.37 -18.17 -20.12
CA TYR A 342 6.28 -17.51 -18.83
C TYR A 342 5.71 -18.48 -17.79
N TYR A 343 5.97 -18.26 -16.50
CA TYR A 343 5.26 -18.98 -15.43
C TYR A 343 4.44 -18.03 -14.57
N GLY A 344 3.37 -18.54 -13.97
CA GLY A 344 2.47 -17.74 -13.15
C GLY A 344 2.10 -18.47 -11.86
N VAL A 345 2.04 -17.71 -10.77
CA VAL A 345 1.43 -18.14 -9.51
C VAL A 345 0.02 -17.58 -9.47
N THR A 346 -0.98 -18.37 -9.13
CA THR A 346 -2.31 -17.85 -8.78
C THR A 346 -2.79 -18.50 -7.48
N PHE A 347 -3.65 -17.82 -6.74
CA PHE A 347 -4.19 -18.31 -5.47
C PHE A 347 -5.68 -18.02 -5.32
N ARG A 348 -6.35 -18.77 -4.46
CA ARG A 348 -7.73 -18.54 -4.04
C ARG A 348 -7.89 -18.72 -2.53
N THR A 349 -8.92 -18.12 -1.96
CA THR A 349 -9.16 -18.07 -0.51
C THR A 349 -10.49 -18.69 -0.14
N ARG A 350 -10.61 -19.22 1.08
CA ARG A 350 -11.88 -19.74 1.63
C ARG A 350 -11.94 -19.59 3.14
N ASN A 351 -13.09 -19.13 3.62
CA ASN A 351 -13.42 -19.08 5.04
C ASN A 351 -14.18 -20.35 5.46
N ALA A 352 -14.04 -20.72 6.73
CA ALA A 352 -14.74 -21.87 7.30
C ALA A 352 -16.26 -21.68 7.18
N GLY A 353 -16.95 -22.69 6.63
CA GLY A 353 -18.39 -22.65 6.35
C GLY A 353 -18.81 -21.92 5.07
N ALA A 354 -17.89 -21.29 4.32
CA ALA A 354 -18.21 -20.74 3.00
C ALA A 354 -18.47 -21.89 1.98
N PRO A 355 -19.51 -21.82 1.13
CA PRO A 355 -19.88 -22.91 0.24
C PRO A 355 -18.83 -23.17 -0.85
N ALA A 356 -18.22 -22.11 -1.39
CA ALA A 356 -17.21 -22.17 -2.44
C ALA A 356 -15.87 -21.53 -2.00
N TRP A 357 -14.85 -21.66 -2.84
CA TRP A 357 -13.64 -20.83 -2.81
C TRP A 357 -13.90 -19.47 -3.51
N SER A 358 -13.00 -18.50 -3.33
CA SER A 358 -12.92 -17.36 -4.26
C SER A 358 -12.52 -17.83 -5.66
N ALA A 359 -12.77 -16.97 -6.66
CA ALA A 359 -12.09 -17.06 -7.95
C ALA A 359 -10.56 -17.00 -7.77
N TRP A 360 -9.83 -17.47 -8.78
CA TRP A 360 -8.37 -17.41 -8.81
C TRP A 360 -7.85 -15.98 -9.02
N ALA A 361 -7.08 -15.47 -8.07
CA ALA A 361 -6.37 -14.21 -8.17
C ALA A 361 -4.91 -14.44 -8.57
N ASP A 362 -4.38 -13.59 -9.45
CA ASP A 362 -2.96 -13.50 -9.75
C ASP A 362 -2.34 -12.38 -8.87
N PRO A 363 -1.45 -12.69 -7.90
CA PRO A 363 -0.82 -11.71 -7.03
C PRO A 363 0.37 -10.99 -7.70
N THR A 364 0.79 -11.42 -8.89
CA THR A 364 2.07 -11.02 -9.52
C THR A 364 1.96 -10.57 -10.97
N GLY A 365 0.92 -10.99 -11.68
CA GLY A 365 0.91 -11.07 -13.14
C GLY A 365 1.75 -12.24 -13.65
N LEU A 366 1.89 -12.32 -14.98
CA LEU A 366 2.81 -13.26 -15.64
C LEU A 366 4.25 -13.02 -15.15
N LEU A 367 4.86 -14.03 -14.55
CA LEU A 367 6.19 -13.93 -13.97
C LEU A 367 7.27 -14.37 -14.96
N TYR A 368 8.31 -13.53 -15.01
CA TYR A 368 9.72 -13.88 -15.17
C TYR A 368 10.16 -14.86 -16.30
N TYR A 369 10.93 -14.31 -17.24
CA TYR A 369 11.82 -15.05 -18.15
C TYR A 369 13.29 -14.93 -17.70
N GLY A 370 14.15 -15.88 -18.06
CA GLY A 370 15.59 -15.78 -17.80
C GLY A 370 16.38 -17.03 -18.19
N SER A 371 17.50 -16.82 -18.89
CA SER A 371 18.43 -17.85 -19.38
C SER A 371 19.64 -18.10 -18.45
N GLU A 372 19.62 -17.53 -17.26
CA GLU A 372 20.67 -17.70 -16.24
C GLU A 372 20.43 -19.02 -15.48
N LYS A 373 21.07 -20.10 -15.95
CA LYS A 373 20.94 -21.51 -15.48
C LYS A 373 21.28 -21.74 -14.00
N GLU A 374 20.48 -21.20 -13.10
CA GLU A 374 20.60 -21.31 -11.64
C GLU A 374 19.23 -21.31 -10.94
N TRP A 375 19.23 -21.74 -9.67
CA TRP A 375 18.06 -21.75 -8.79
C TRP A 375 17.89 -20.42 -8.07
N LEU A 376 16.72 -19.78 -8.23
CA LEU A 376 16.35 -18.55 -7.56
C LEU A 376 15.20 -18.80 -6.59
N ARG A 377 15.33 -18.34 -5.33
CA ARG A 377 14.23 -18.37 -4.35
C ARG A 377 13.27 -17.21 -4.60
N GLN A 378 12.03 -17.53 -4.95
CA GLN A 378 10.92 -16.59 -5.04
C GLN A 378 10.27 -16.35 -3.68
N THR A 379 9.64 -15.20 -3.53
CA THR A 379 8.79 -14.85 -2.37
C THR A 379 7.66 -13.95 -2.84
N VAL A 380 6.44 -14.48 -2.80
CA VAL A 380 5.23 -13.86 -3.36
C VAL A 380 4.26 -13.53 -2.22
N ALA A 381 3.89 -12.27 -2.08
CA ALA A 381 2.87 -11.82 -1.13
C ALA A 381 1.47 -12.09 -1.69
N LEU A 382 0.63 -12.85 -0.97
CA LEU A 382 -0.71 -13.22 -1.44
C LEU A 382 -1.72 -12.12 -1.07
N ALA A 383 -1.70 -11.03 -1.85
CA ALA A 383 -2.51 -9.85 -1.62
C ALA A 383 -4.02 -10.15 -1.71
N GLY A 384 -4.67 -10.27 -0.55
CA GLY A 384 -6.08 -10.70 -0.41
C GLY A 384 -6.29 -11.93 0.48
N ALA A 385 -5.22 -12.64 0.85
CA ALA A 385 -5.26 -13.74 1.83
C ALA A 385 -5.22 -13.28 3.30
N ALA A 386 -5.21 -11.97 3.56
CA ALA A 386 -5.25 -11.43 4.92
C ALA A 386 -6.60 -11.73 5.61
N GLY A 387 -6.57 -12.30 6.81
CA GLY A 387 -7.78 -12.55 7.60
C GLY A 387 -8.66 -13.72 7.14
N VAL A 388 -8.23 -14.52 6.16
CA VAL A 388 -8.99 -15.70 5.68
C VAL A 388 -8.62 -16.97 6.45
N ASP A 389 -9.51 -17.98 6.52
CA ASP A 389 -9.20 -19.23 7.22
C ASP A 389 -8.20 -20.11 6.46
N SER A 390 -8.35 -20.20 5.14
CA SER A 390 -7.54 -21.07 4.27
C SER A 390 -7.27 -20.48 2.89
N ILE A 391 -6.16 -20.91 2.29
CA ILE A 391 -5.80 -20.63 0.89
C ILE A 391 -5.61 -21.92 0.10
N GLN A 392 -5.60 -21.79 -1.22
CA GLN A 392 -5.04 -22.78 -2.15
C GLN A 392 -4.24 -22.01 -3.22
N PHE A 393 -3.07 -22.50 -3.61
CA PHE A 393 -2.26 -21.90 -4.68
C PHE A 393 -2.05 -22.88 -5.83
N ARG A 394 -1.91 -22.36 -7.05
CA ARG A 394 -1.50 -23.13 -8.22
C ARG A 394 -0.39 -22.41 -8.98
N ILE A 395 0.51 -23.18 -9.58
CA ILE A 395 1.61 -22.68 -10.40
C ILE A 395 1.51 -23.35 -11.76
N GLY A 396 1.56 -22.56 -12.82
CA GLY A 396 1.50 -23.07 -14.20
C GLY A 396 2.52 -22.38 -15.10
N VAL A 397 2.92 -23.07 -16.17
CA VAL A 397 3.74 -22.51 -17.24
C VAL A 397 2.82 -22.24 -18.44
N LYS A 398 2.96 -21.10 -19.11
CA LYS A 398 2.13 -20.70 -20.25
C LYS A 398 2.98 -20.54 -21.50
N ASP A 399 2.54 -21.17 -22.58
CA ASP A 399 3.04 -20.93 -23.94
C ASP A 399 2.29 -19.76 -24.58
N TYR A 400 3.00 -18.67 -24.89
CA TYR A 400 2.51 -17.57 -25.71
C TYR A 400 3.12 -17.57 -27.13
N GLY A 401 3.93 -18.57 -27.46
CA GLY A 401 4.62 -18.75 -28.74
C GLY A 401 3.70 -18.81 -29.96
N PRO A 402 2.56 -19.52 -29.94
CA PRO A 402 1.57 -19.50 -31.02
C PRO A 402 0.99 -18.11 -31.33
N VAL A 403 0.96 -17.20 -30.36
CA VAL A 403 0.33 -15.87 -30.48
C VAL A 403 1.36 -14.77 -30.76
N TYR A 404 2.53 -14.82 -30.13
CA TYR A 404 3.53 -13.74 -30.16
C TYR A 404 4.88 -14.12 -30.79
N CYS A 405 5.24 -15.40 -30.85
CA CYS A 405 6.48 -15.90 -31.49
C CYS A 405 6.20 -16.77 -32.74
N GLY A 406 5.04 -16.61 -33.37
CA GLY A 406 4.70 -17.22 -34.67
C GLY A 406 4.63 -18.75 -34.68
N GLY A 407 4.39 -19.40 -33.53
CA GLY A 407 4.40 -20.86 -33.39
C GLY A 407 5.80 -21.50 -33.31
N SER A 408 6.85 -20.70 -33.08
CA SER A 408 8.20 -21.21 -32.83
C SER A 408 8.23 -22.06 -31.56
N GLN A 409 8.73 -23.31 -31.65
CA GLN A 409 8.86 -24.20 -30.50
C GLN A 409 10.12 -23.89 -29.66
N ALA A 410 10.09 -24.29 -28.39
CA ALA A 410 11.26 -24.27 -27.51
C ALA A 410 12.43 -25.08 -28.10
N ALA A 411 13.66 -24.60 -27.88
CA ALA A 411 14.84 -25.44 -28.10
C ALA A 411 14.83 -26.66 -27.16
N SER A 412 15.24 -27.82 -27.65
CA SER A 412 15.46 -29.03 -26.85
C SER A 412 16.42 -28.72 -25.69
N GLY A 413 16.03 -29.02 -24.46
CA GLY A 413 16.79 -28.68 -23.25
C GLY A 413 16.39 -27.36 -22.57
N THR A 414 15.44 -26.59 -23.11
CA THR A 414 14.74 -25.51 -22.38
C THR A 414 13.92 -26.12 -21.25
N GLN A 415 14.06 -25.64 -20.01
CA GLN A 415 13.40 -26.23 -18.83
C GLN A 415 12.94 -25.16 -17.82
N VAL A 416 11.84 -25.44 -17.11
CA VAL A 416 11.51 -24.76 -15.85
C VAL A 416 11.32 -25.85 -14.80
N LEU A 417 12.01 -25.71 -13.68
CA LEU A 417 11.97 -26.66 -12.57
C LEU A 417 11.55 -25.91 -11.29
N PHE A 418 10.68 -26.51 -10.47
CA PHE A 418 10.20 -25.90 -9.24
C PHE A 418 10.28 -26.85 -8.05
N ASP A 419 10.55 -26.30 -6.86
CA ASP A 419 10.81 -27.04 -5.62
C ASP A 419 10.57 -26.16 -4.36
N ASN A 420 10.64 -26.75 -3.16
CA ASN A 420 10.80 -26.08 -1.87
C ASN A 420 9.63 -25.15 -1.46
N PHE A 421 8.40 -25.53 -1.85
CA PHE A 421 7.15 -24.81 -1.60
C PHE A 421 6.84 -24.62 -0.10
N LYS A 422 6.72 -23.37 0.35
CA LYS A 422 6.36 -23.03 1.73
C LYS A 422 5.30 -21.93 1.76
N VAL A 423 4.28 -22.09 2.61
CA VAL A 423 3.40 -20.97 2.98
C VAL A 423 3.86 -20.43 4.32
N GLY A 424 4.30 -19.18 4.33
CA GLY A 424 4.54 -18.41 5.55
C GLY A 424 3.36 -17.51 5.87
N VAL A 425 3.10 -17.33 7.15
CA VAL A 425 2.17 -16.30 7.66
C VAL A 425 2.89 -15.42 8.66
N ILE A 426 2.40 -14.19 8.82
CA ILE A 426 2.79 -13.34 9.96
C ILE A 426 1.69 -13.44 11.02
N ALA A 427 2.08 -13.90 12.21
CA ALA A 427 1.14 -14.28 13.24
C ALA A 427 0.37 -13.07 13.79
N THR A 428 -0.95 -13.19 13.86
CA THR A 428 -1.82 -12.14 14.41
C THR A 428 -1.63 -11.97 15.92
N ALA A 429 -1.52 -10.71 16.33
CA ALA A 429 -1.68 -10.32 17.71
C ALA A 429 -3.14 -10.54 18.20
N GLY A 430 -3.48 -10.00 19.37
CA GLY A 430 -4.89 -9.81 19.75
C GLY A 430 -5.63 -8.87 18.77
N PRO A 431 -6.91 -8.54 19.02
CA PRO A 431 -7.55 -7.44 18.31
C PRO A 431 -6.67 -6.19 18.40
N SER A 432 -6.64 -5.38 17.34
CA SER A 432 -5.91 -4.12 17.31
C SER A 432 -6.86 -2.96 17.08
N ILE A 433 -6.59 -1.84 17.74
CA ILE A 433 -7.28 -0.57 17.54
C ILE A 433 -6.21 0.42 17.09
N SER A 434 -6.46 1.13 16.00
CA SER A 434 -5.69 2.31 15.61
C SER A 434 -6.66 3.46 15.42
N VAL A 435 -6.33 4.66 15.92
CA VAL A 435 -7.01 5.88 15.50
C VAL A 435 -6.81 6.03 13.98
N VAL A 436 -7.87 6.41 13.27
CA VAL A 436 -7.76 6.91 11.89
C VAL A 436 -7.84 8.43 11.95
N GLU A 437 -8.92 8.95 12.55
CA GLU A 437 -9.14 10.37 12.77
C GLU A 437 -9.65 10.59 14.21
N THR A 438 -9.00 11.48 14.95
CA THR A 438 -9.49 12.01 16.23
C THR A 438 -9.90 13.46 16.02
N ASP A 439 -11.12 13.68 15.53
CA ASP A 439 -11.74 15.00 15.59
C ASP A 439 -12.51 15.12 16.91
N LEU A 440 -11.78 15.54 17.95
CA LEU A 440 -12.30 15.83 19.29
C LEU A 440 -12.32 17.33 19.59
N TYR A 441 -12.17 18.14 18.55
CA TYR A 441 -11.69 19.50 18.68
C TYR A 441 -12.58 20.48 17.89
N ASN A 442 -13.80 20.62 18.41
CA ASN A 442 -14.47 21.90 18.60
C ASN A 442 -15.28 22.44 17.39
N ASP A 443 -16.31 21.67 17.01
CA ASP A 443 -17.32 22.08 16.00
C ASP A 443 -18.42 23.01 16.56
N THR A 444 -18.77 22.90 17.85
CA THR A 444 -20.06 23.38 18.36
C THR A 444 -20.00 24.59 19.30
N PHE A 445 -19.82 25.78 18.71
CA PHE A 445 -20.38 27.02 19.28
C PHE A 445 -21.92 27.12 19.10
N ARG A 446 -22.61 26.03 19.44
CA ARG A 446 -24.04 25.87 19.77
C ARG A 446 -25.07 26.65 18.94
N THR A 447 -25.48 26.12 17.77
CA THR A 447 -26.71 26.56 17.07
C THR A 447 -27.55 25.40 16.52
N THR A 448 -28.45 24.87 17.35
CA THR A 448 -29.59 23.98 16.97
C THR A 448 -29.25 22.63 16.30
N ALA A 449 -30.25 21.79 16.07
CA ALA A 449 -30.10 20.39 15.65
C ALA A 449 -30.47 20.17 14.17
N PHE A 450 -29.68 19.35 13.48
CA PHE A 450 -29.92 18.92 12.10
C PHE A 450 -29.93 17.37 11.99
N TYR A 451 -30.44 16.84 10.88
CA TYR A 451 -30.62 15.40 10.65
C TYR A 451 -30.28 15.01 9.21
N GLY A 452 -29.70 13.82 9.04
CA GLY A 452 -29.89 12.99 7.83
C GLY A 452 -28.67 12.83 6.93
N ASN A 453 -27.98 11.70 7.10
CA ASN A 453 -27.09 11.04 6.12
C ASN A 453 -25.83 11.81 5.69
N ASP A 454 -24.68 11.46 6.27
CA ASP A 454 -23.36 12.04 5.95
C ASP A 454 -22.32 10.99 5.55
N ASN A 455 -21.35 11.43 4.74
CA ASN A 455 -20.04 10.81 4.65
C ASN A 455 -19.07 11.63 5.52
N PHE A 456 -18.66 11.08 6.66
CA PHE A 456 -17.48 11.53 7.44
C PHE A 456 -17.51 12.98 7.98
N ASN A 457 -18.66 13.67 8.05
CA ASN A 457 -18.74 15.06 8.55
C ASN A 457 -20.16 15.36 9.08
N THR A 458 -20.50 14.83 10.25
CA THR A 458 -21.83 15.01 10.86
C THR A 458 -21.87 16.24 11.79
N PRO A 459 -22.90 17.11 11.75
CA PRO A 459 -23.16 18.13 12.78
C PRO A 459 -23.69 17.54 14.11
N ARG A 460 -23.04 16.50 14.61
CA ARG A 460 -23.40 15.72 15.80
C ARG A 460 -22.15 15.33 16.62
N GLY A 461 -21.36 16.34 16.96
CA GLY A 461 -20.39 16.27 18.05
C GLY A 461 -19.07 15.60 17.73
N ASP A 462 -18.09 15.99 18.53
CA ASP A 462 -16.69 15.55 18.62
C ASP A 462 -16.54 14.01 18.47
N SER A 463 -16.45 13.53 17.22
CA SER A 463 -16.57 12.11 16.84
C SER A 463 -15.21 11.45 16.61
N VAL A 464 -14.86 10.45 17.43
CA VAL A 464 -13.60 9.71 17.22
C VAL A 464 -13.79 8.53 16.27
N ALA A 465 -13.07 8.55 15.15
CA ALA A 465 -13.00 7.44 14.20
C ALA A 465 -11.81 6.51 14.49
N VAL A 466 -12.10 5.32 15.03
CA VAL A 466 -11.11 4.25 15.20
C VAL A 466 -11.30 3.15 14.16
N LYS A 467 -10.19 2.65 13.62
CA LYS A 467 -10.16 1.39 12.88
C LYS A 467 -9.90 0.26 13.86
N VAL A 468 -10.84 -0.68 13.93
CA VAL A 468 -10.78 -1.86 14.79
C VAL A 468 -10.54 -3.08 13.92
N SER A 469 -9.34 -3.65 13.99
CA SER A 469 -9.00 -4.89 13.28
C SER A 469 -8.95 -6.05 14.27
N ALA A 470 -10.02 -6.84 14.30
CA ALA A 470 -10.08 -8.09 15.05
C ALA A 470 -9.98 -9.26 14.07
N ALA A 471 -8.77 -9.78 13.84
CA ALA A 471 -8.53 -10.89 12.91
C ALA A 471 -9.34 -12.15 13.27
N LYS A 472 -9.58 -12.38 14.56
CA LYS A 472 -10.43 -13.46 15.09
C LYS A 472 -11.94 -13.11 15.09
N GLY A 473 -12.35 -12.02 14.42
CA GLY A 473 -13.70 -11.47 14.43
C GLY A 473 -13.96 -10.60 15.67
N LEU A 474 -14.66 -9.47 15.48
CA LEU A 474 -14.98 -8.53 16.55
C LEU A 474 -16.23 -8.99 17.32
N LYS A 475 -16.14 -9.05 18.66
CA LYS A 475 -17.28 -9.32 19.56
C LYS A 475 -17.92 -8.03 20.07
N SER A 476 -17.11 -7.06 20.47
CA SER A 476 -17.56 -5.72 20.86
C SER A 476 -16.44 -4.70 20.74
N ALA A 477 -16.80 -3.45 20.54
CA ALA A 477 -15.89 -2.32 20.66
C ALA A 477 -16.62 -1.17 21.39
N SER A 478 -15.89 -0.44 22.23
CA SER A 478 -16.44 0.65 23.04
C SER A 478 -15.45 1.81 23.18
N PHE A 479 -16.02 3.00 23.27
CA PHE A 479 -15.37 4.26 23.65
C PHE A 479 -15.72 4.53 25.11
N LEU A 480 -14.71 4.75 25.96
CA LEU A 480 -14.89 5.02 27.38
C LEU A 480 -14.35 6.40 27.72
N TYR A 481 -15.20 7.26 28.26
CA TYR A 481 -14.89 8.66 28.51
C TYR A 481 -15.23 9.10 29.95
N SER A 482 -14.46 10.06 30.46
CA SER A 482 -14.48 10.57 31.84
C SER A 482 -14.42 12.09 31.77
N LEU A 483 -15.42 12.78 32.32
CA LEU A 483 -15.49 14.24 32.38
C LEU A 483 -15.03 14.73 33.75
N ASN A 484 -14.14 15.72 33.80
CA ASN A 484 -13.60 16.32 35.03
C ASN A 484 -13.10 15.29 36.06
N ASN A 485 -12.42 14.24 35.57
CA ASN A 485 -11.91 13.10 36.33
C ASN A 485 -12.97 12.22 37.04
N ALA A 486 -14.26 12.35 36.70
CA ALA A 486 -15.32 11.45 37.15
C ALA A 486 -15.15 9.99 36.64
N SER A 487 -15.99 9.08 37.10
CA SER A 487 -16.05 7.69 36.61
C SER A 487 -16.20 7.62 35.09
N PHE A 488 -15.63 6.57 34.48
CA PHE A 488 -15.75 6.34 33.04
C PHE A 488 -17.16 5.86 32.66
N THR A 489 -17.77 6.54 31.70
CA THR A 489 -18.99 6.11 30.99
C THR A 489 -18.57 5.38 29.70
N SER A 490 -19.23 4.28 29.37
CA SER A 490 -18.96 3.48 28.16
C SER A 490 -20.04 3.68 27.11
N ILE A 491 -19.63 3.87 25.85
CA ILE A 491 -20.48 3.97 24.66
C ILE A 491 -20.04 2.90 23.66
N THR A 492 -20.99 2.20 23.05
CA THR A 492 -20.70 1.22 21.99
C THR A 492 -20.23 1.92 20.73
N LEU A 493 -19.10 1.49 20.18
CA LEU A 493 -18.58 1.99 18.91
C LEU A 493 -19.48 1.51 17.74
N THR A 494 -19.98 2.45 16.96
CA THR A 494 -20.90 2.22 15.83
C THR A 494 -20.10 2.07 14.53
N LYS A 495 -20.48 1.15 13.63
CA LYS A 495 -19.72 0.91 12.39
C LYS A 495 -20.01 1.98 11.32
N VAL A 496 -18.96 2.44 10.62
CA VAL A 496 -19.07 3.42 9.52
C VAL A 496 -19.55 2.73 8.22
N GLY A 497 -20.86 2.53 8.13
CA GLY A 497 -21.55 2.07 6.92
C GLY A 497 -21.21 0.64 6.46
N SER A 498 -21.67 0.32 5.24
CA SER A 498 -21.37 -0.95 4.55
C SER A 498 -20.10 -0.90 3.70
N GLY A 499 -19.69 0.29 3.23
CA GLY A 499 -18.55 0.48 2.34
C GLY A 499 -17.17 0.47 3.02
N SER A 500 -17.10 0.57 4.36
CA SER A 500 -15.85 0.41 5.10
C SER A 500 -15.84 -0.91 5.87
N SER A 501 -14.73 -1.65 5.80
CA SER A 501 -14.64 -2.98 6.45
C SER A 501 -14.54 -2.86 7.97
N ASN A 502 -13.66 -1.99 8.47
CA ASN A 502 -13.18 -2.01 9.86
C ASN A 502 -13.22 -0.64 10.59
N ASN A 503 -13.90 0.38 10.06
CA ASN A 503 -13.96 1.71 10.70
C ASN A 503 -15.19 1.85 11.61
N TYR A 504 -15.00 2.45 12.78
CA TYR A 504 -16.02 2.66 13.81
C TYR A 504 -15.93 4.05 14.43
N PHE A 505 -17.05 4.59 14.91
CA PHE A 505 -17.15 5.91 15.53
C PHE A 505 -17.98 5.92 16.81
N ALA A 506 -17.74 6.91 17.67
CA ALA A 506 -18.62 7.28 18.79
C ALA A 506 -18.46 8.78 19.12
N ASP A 507 -19.54 9.36 19.65
CA ASP A 507 -19.70 10.76 20.07
C ASP A 507 -19.93 10.83 21.60
N VAL A 508 -19.60 11.96 22.23
CA VAL A 508 -19.91 12.24 23.64
C VAL A 508 -21.25 12.99 23.71
N PRO A 509 -22.34 12.41 24.28
CA PRO A 509 -23.68 12.99 24.20
C PRO A 509 -23.77 14.47 24.61
N ALA A 510 -23.96 15.35 23.62
CA ALA A 510 -23.80 16.82 23.62
C ALA A 510 -24.75 17.63 24.55
N SER A 511 -24.85 17.24 25.83
CA SER A 511 -25.91 17.66 26.75
C SER A 511 -25.44 18.20 28.10
N ASN A 512 -24.22 17.88 28.58
CA ASN A 512 -23.82 18.15 29.98
C ASN A 512 -22.31 18.40 30.22
N TYR A 513 -21.61 19.07 29.30
CA TYR A 513 -20.22 19.50 29.54
C TYR A 513 -20.03 21.02 29.33
N PRO A 514 -19.65 21.80 30.36
CA PRO A 514 -19.33 23.22 30.22
C PRO A 514 -17.92 23.44 29.64
N ARG A 515 -17.68 24.66 29.15
CA ARG A 515 -16.36 25.17 28.73
C ARG A 515 -15.30 24.94 29.82
N GLY A 516 -14.11 24.49 29.44
CA GLY A 516 -13.03 24.15 30.35
C GLY A 516 -13.06 22.72 30.92
N THR A 517 -13.98 21.85 30.47
CA THR A 517 -14.06 20.46 30.97
C THR A 517 -12.86 19.62 30.51
N ASP A 518 -12.19 18.92 31.45
CA ASP A 518 -11.16 17.89 31.19
C ASP A 518 -11.84 16.59 30.75
N LEU A 519 -11.71 16.24 29.48
CA LEU A 519 -12.18 14.98 28.90
C LEU A 519 -11.01 13.99 28.88
N ARG A 520 -11.13 12.88 29.60
CA ARG A 520 -10.18 11.76 29.54
C ARG A 520 -10.85 10.55 28.90
N TYR A 521 -10.18 9.87 27.98
CA TYR A 521 -10.79 8.75 27.26
C TYR A 521 -9.80 7.66 26.83
N TYR A 522 -10.36 6.48 26.53
CA TYR A 522 -9.69 5.36 25.90
C TYR A 522 -10.71 4.50 25.15
N PHE A 523 -10.21 3.61 24.28
CA PHE A 523 -11.04 2.62 23.57
C PHE A 523 -10.78 1.22 24.10
N THR A 524 -11.76 0.34 23.98
CA THR A 524 -11.63 -1.10 24.18
C THR A 524 -12.16 -1.85 22.97
N ALA A 525 -11.49 -2.92 22.56
CA ALA A 525 -11.99 -3.86 21.56
C ALA A 525 -11.81 -5.29 22.06
N THR A 526 -12.85 -6.09 21.92
CA THR A 526 -12.91 -7.49 22.35
C THR A 526 -13.14 -8.37 21.13
N ASP A 527 -12.29 -9.38 20.92
CA ASP A 527 -12.49 -10.36 19.84
C ASP A 527 -13.46 -11.50 20.23
N SER A 528 -13.78 -12.37 19.28
CA SER A 528 -14.65 -13.54 19.51
C SER A 528 -14.12 -14.50 20.59
N THR A 529 -12.81 -14.53 20.83
CA THR A 529 -12.14 -15.34 21.84
C THR A 529 -12.10 -14.69 23.22
N ASN A 530 -12.64 -13.48 23.36
CA ASN A 530 -12.62 -12.61 24.55
C ASN A 530 -11.24 -12.00 24.86
N ALA A 531 -10.31 -11.97 23.91
CA ALA A 531 -9.11 -11.16 24.07
C ALA A 531 -9.51 -9.68 23.98
N VAL A 532 -9.12 -8.89 24.99
CA VAL A 532 -9.39 -7.45 25.07
C VAL A 532 -8.09 -6.68 24.86
N VAL A 533 -8.13 -5.65 24.02
CA VAL A 533 -7.09 -4.61 24.00
C VAL A 533 -7.67 -3.25 24.32
N THR A 534 -6.78 -2.31 24.64
CA THR A 534 -7.12 -0.90 24.81
C THR A 534 -6.32 0.01 23.88
N LEU A 535 -6.79 1.25 23.73
CA LEU A 535 -6.05 2.32 23.06
C LEU A 535 -6.19 3.61 23.90
N PRO A 536 -5.11 4.12 24.51
CA PRO A 536 -3.74 3.60 24.48
C PRO A 536 -3.63 2.20 25.14
N ALA A 537 -2.63 1.41 24.73
CA ALA A 537 -2.54 -0.01 25.07
C ALA A 537 -2.32 -0.32 26.56
N ASP A 538 -1.93 0.69 27.34
CA ASP A 538 -1.63 0.66 28.77
C ASP A 538 -2.74 1.31 29.63
N ALA A 539 -3.89 1.67 29.06
CA ALA A 539 -4.96 2.42 29.75
C ALA A 539 -5.50 1.75 31.02
N LEU A 540 -5.48 0.41 31.08
CA LEU A 540 -5.89 -0.37 32.26
C LEU A 540 -4.72 -0.75 33.18
N ALA A 541 -3.47 -0.63 32.72
CA ALA A 541 -2.28 -1.06 33.45
C ALA A 541 -1.54 0.12 34.13
N ALA A 542 -1.51 1.28 33.47
CA ALA A 542 -0.81 2.48 33.93
C ALA A 542 -1.76 3.68 34.19
N SER A 543 -3.06 3.51 33.98
CA SER A 543 -4.05 4.61 33.99
C SER A 543 -3.71 5.76 33.02
N HIS A 544 -3.03 5.43 31.92
CA HIS A 544 -2.76 6.36 30.84
C HIS A 544 -3.99 6.50 29.94
N TYR A 545 -4.53 7.71 29.85
CA TYR A 545 -5.69 8.02 29.03
C TYR A 545 -5.33 9.13 28.08
N TYR A 546 -5.93 9.13 26.89
CA TYR A 546 -5.95 10.34 26.08
C TYR A 546 -6.67 11.44 26.85
N ARG A 547 -6.27 12.70 26.64
CA ARG A 547 -6.91 13.87 27.23
C ARG A 547 -7.22 14.91 26.17
N ALA A 548 -8.31 15.62 26.37
CA ALA A 548 -8.75 16.79 25.62
C ALA A 548 -9.39 17.80 26.60
N THR A 549 -9.47 19.07 26.21
CA THR A 549 -10.14 20.11 27.00
C THR A 549 -11.11 20.89 26.11
N ILE A 550 -12.36 21.00 26.54
CA ILE A 550 -13.44 21.59 25.73
C ILE A 550 -13.36 23.12 25.78
N LEU A 551 -13.25 23.78 24.63
CA LEU A 551 -12.79 25.17 24.55
C LEU A 551 -13.83 26.23 24.97
N PRO A 552 -13.36 27.42 25.40
CA PRO A 552 -11.98 27.79 25.73
C PRO A 552 -11.47 27.08 26.99
N ALA A 553 -10.16 26.78 27.03
CA ALA A 553 -9.56 26.09 28.16
C ALA A 553 -9.21 27.04 29.32
N ILE A 554 -9.54 26.63 30.54
CA ILE A 554 -9.08 27.26 31.80
C ILE A 554 -8.01 26.34 32.40
N GLN A 555 -6.73 26.66 32.21
CA GLN A 555 -5.62 25.78 32.61
C GLN A 555 -5.07 26.12 34.00
N THR A 556 -5.79 25.68 35.03
CA THR A 556 -5.46 26.00 36.43
C THR A 556 -4.01 25.65 36.83
N SER A 557 -3.42 26.52 37.65
CA SER A 557 -2.21 26.27 38.49
C SER A 557 -0.80 26.33 37.86
N SER A 558 -0.59 27.07 36.76
CA SER A 558 0.74 27.69 36.48
C SER A 558 0.68 29.21 36.68
N GLY A 559 1.08 29.66 37.87
CA GLY A 559 0.72 30.97 38.44
C GLY A 559 1.46 32.19 37.91
N LEU A 560 1.31 32.50 36.62
CA LEU A 560 1.81 33.76 36.01
C LEU A 560 0.74 34.57 35.25
N CYS A 561 -0.40 33.97 34.88
CA CYS A 561 -1.52 34.66 34.21
C CYS A 561 -2.59 35.10 35.24
N PRO A 562 -3.02 36.37 35.29
CA PRO A 562 -3.99 36.85 36.28
C PRO A 562 -5.43 36.30 36.15
N ASP A 563 -5.79 35.77 34.98
CA ASP A 563 -7.17 35.43 34.57
C ASP A 563 -7.31 34.03 33.95
N ASP A 564 -6.28 33.19 34.08
CA ASP A 564 -6.20 31.74 33.77
C ASP A 564 -6.66 31.27 32.36
N THR A 565 -7.01 32.19 31.48
CA THR A 565 -7.59 31.96 30.15
C THR A 565 -6.57 32.10 29.03
N ALA A 566 -6.73 31.31 27.97
CA ALA A 566 -5.94 31.47 26.76
C ALA A 566 -6.23 32.83 26.08
N ARG A 567 -5.17 33.48 25.59
CA ARG A 567 -5.27 34.78 24.89
C ARG A 567 -4.82 34.72 23.43
N ILE A 568 -4.51 33.52 22.96
CA ILE A 568 -4.07 33.19 21.61
C ILE A 568 -4.98 32.08 21.10
N LEU A 569 -5.50 32.20 19.88
CA LEU A 569 -6.15 31.12 19.16
C LEU A 569 -5.23 30.68 18.02
N TYR A 570 -4.80 29.44 18.02
CA TYR A 570 -4.10 28.83 16.90
C TYR A 570 -5.11 28.05 16.05
N VAL A 571 -5.44 28.61 14.89
CA VAL A 571 -6.24 27.99 13.84
C VAL A 571 -5.29 27.19 12.93
N ASN A 572 -5.40 25.87 13.02
CA ASN A 572 -4.60 24.94 12.23
C ASN A 572 -5.41 24.47 11.02
N ALA A 573 -4.94 24.77 9.81
CA ALA A 573 -5.57 24.32 8.57
C ALA A 573 -4.58 23.64 7.60
N THR A 574 -3.44 23.13 8.07
CA THR A 574 -2.69 22.10 7.33
C THR A 574 -3.54 20.83 7.16
N SER A 575 -3.14 19.94 6.25
CA SER A 575 -3.83 18.66 6.05
C SER A 575 -3.31 17.60 7.05
N GLY A 576 -4.14 17.27 8.04
CA GLY A 576 -3.82 16.27 9.07
C GLY A 576 -3.26 16.87 10.38
N PRO A 577 -2.70 16.03 11.28
CA PRO A 577 -2.29 16.47 12.61
C PRO A 577 -0.97 17.29 12.59
N ASP A 578 -1.00 18.46 13.25
CA ASP A 578 0.16 19.27 13.68
C ASP A 578 1.35 18.38 14.05
N LEU A 579 2.44 18.55 13.31
CA LEU A 579 3.53 17.57 13.26
C LEU A 579 4.29 17.46 14.60
N PRO A 580 5.05 16.38 14.82
CA PRO A 580 5.99 16.26 15.95
C PRO A 580 7.09 17.33 16.02
N THR A 581 7.09 18.29 15.09
CA THR A 581 7.92 19.50 15.05
C THR A 581 7.12 20.71 14.53
N GLY A 582 5.82 20.81 14.81
CA GLY A 582 4.93 21.85 14.26
C GLY A 582 4.68 23.08 15.15
N ILE A 583 3.62 23.84 14.86
CA ILE A 583 3.31 25.14 15.46
C ILE A 583 2.88 25.00 16.93
N GLY A 584 2.04 24.03 17.28
CA GLY A 584 1.53 23.88 18.66
C GLY A 584 2.67 23.65 19.66
N GLN A 585 3.62 22.77 19.32
CA GLN A 585 4.85 22.59 20.11
C GLN A 585 5.68 23.87 20.24
N SER A 586 5.69 24.71 19.20
CA SER A 586 6.46 25.95 19.19
C SER A 586 5.88 26.95 20.18
N LEU A 587 4.55 27.08 20.24
CA LEU A 587 3.84 27.87 21.24
C LEU A 587 4.04 27.32 22.67
N ALA A 588 3.93 26.00 22.83
CA ALA A 588 4.16 25.33 24.12
C ALA A 588 5.60 25.52 24.64
N ALA A 589 6.61 25.46 23.77
CA ALA A 589 8.02 25.70 24.11
C ALA A 589 8.31 27.14 24.53
N LEU A 590 7.56 28.12 24.00
CA LEU A 590 7.58 29.51 24.46
C LEU A 590 6.82 29.71 25.79
N GLY A 591 6.23 28.65 26.36
CA GLY A 591 5.38 28.73 27.54
C GLY A 591 4.10 29.55 27.30
N ALA A 592 3.64 29.64 26.05
CA ALA A 592 2.50 30.44 25.65
C ALA A 592 1.18 29.73 25.95
N ARG A 593 0.18 30.45 26.48
CA ARG A 593 -1.18 29.93 26.63
C ARG A 593 -2.05 30.20 25.40
N TYR A 594 -2.35 29.14 24.65
CA TYR A 594 -3.17 29.15 23.45
C TYR A 594 -4.28 28.09 23.51
N ASP A 595 -5.43 28.41 22.92
CA ASP A 595 -6.43 27.43 22.50
C ASP A 595 -6.16 27.06 21.02
N ARG A 596 -6.50 25.84 20.59
CA ARG A 596 -6.27 25.36 19.21
C ARG A 596 -7.59 24.98 18.52
N TYR A 597 -7.73 25.37 17.27
CA TYR A 597 -8.90 25.11 16.43
C TYR A 597 -8.45 24.45 15.13
N ASP A 598 -8.81 23.19 14.88
CA ASP A 598 -8.43 22.48 13.66
C ASP A 598 -9.52 22.62 12.58
N VAL A 599 -9.13 23.02 11.36
CA VAL A 599 -10.05 23.36 10.26
C VAL A 599 -9.95 22.33 9.13
N ASN A 600 -10.95 21.46 9.06
CA ASN A 600 -11.16 20.51 7.98
C ASN A 600 -11.83 21.19 6.76
N ALA A 601 -11.17 21.05 5.60
CA ALA A 601 -11.58 21.60 4.29
C ALA A 601 -11.56 23.17 4.21
N PRO A 602 -11.74 23.80 3.03
CA PRO A 602 -12.87 23.62 2.12
C PRO A 602 -12.48 23.44 0.64
N GLY A 603 -12.13 22.21 0.21
CA GLY A 603 -12.16 21.85 -1.22
C GLY A 603 -13.59 21.86 -1.83
N SER A 604 -14.62 22.02 -0.98
CA SER A 604 -16.05 21.90 -1.31
C SER A 604 -16.93 23.05 -0.82
N GLY A 605 -16.40 24.00 -0.03
CA GLY A 605 -17.18 25.07 0.60
C GLY A 605 -18.06 24.66 1.81
N VAL A 606 -17.89 23.44 2.34
CA VAL A 606 -18.70 22.87 3.44
C VAL A 606 -17.84 22.48 4.66
N GLY A 607 -16.74 23.20 4.92
CA GLY A 607 -15.82 22.95 6.03
C GLY A 607 -16.18 23.70 7.33
N ASN A 608 -15.56 23.30 8.45
CA ASN A 608 -15.75 23.88 9.79
C ASN A 608 -14.90 25.16 10.02
N ALA A 609 -14.65 25.97 8.98
CA ALA A 609 -13.85 27.19 9.11
C ALA A 609 -14.51 28.22 10.07
N LEU A 610 -13.73 29.14 10.67
CA LEU A 610 -14.25 30.06 11.70
C LEU A 610 -15.43 30.90 11.22
N GLY A 611 -15.48 31.27 9.94
CA GLY A 611 -16.59 31.99 9.31
C GLY A 611 -17.82 31.13 9.01
N GLY A 612 -17.72 29.81 9.10
CA GLY A 612 -18.75 28.86 8.68
C GLY A 612 -18.85 28.69 7.16
N GLY A 613 -19.83 27.90 6.72
CA GLY A 613 -20.10 27.66 5.30
C GLY A 613 -20.84 28.82 4.63
N ASN A 614 -20.75 28.91 3.30
CA ASN A 614 -21.42 29.95 2.51
C ASN A 614 -22.97 29.88 2.66
N PRO A 615 -23.66 30.86 3.27
CA PRO A 615 -25.10 30.79 3.53
C PRO A 615 -26.00 30.67 2.28
N SER A 616 -25.47 30.92 1.09
CA SER A 616 -26.17 30.77 -0.19
C SER A 616 -26.02 29.38 -0.83
N SER A 617 -25.30 28.45 -0.19
CA SER A 617 -25.15 27.07 -0.67
C SER A 617 -26.49 26.30 -0.58
N PRO A 618 -26.83 25.42 -1.54
CA PRO A 618 -28.12 24.72 -1.59
C PRO A 618 -28.23 23.52 -0.63
N GLY A 619 -27.51 23.54 0.50
CA GLY A 619 -27.45 22.47 1.50
C GLY A 619 -27.16 23.03 2.90
N PRO A 620 -27.14 22.19 3.96
CA PRO A 620 -26.77 22.63 5.29
C PRO A 620 -25.34 23.17 5.32
N VAL A 621 -25.13 24.22 6.12
CA VAL A 621 -23.84 24.92 6.24
C VAL A 621 -23.43 25.05 7.70
N TRP A 622 -22.13 24.97 7.96
CA TRP A 622 -21.59 25.21 9.29
C TRP A 622 -21.84 26.66 9.73
N PRO A 623 -22.25 26.90 10.99
CA PRO A 623 -22.48 28.25 11.50
C PRO A 623 -21.16 28.99 11.72
N ALA A 624 -21.16 30.31 11.51
CA ALA A 624 -20.03 31.16 11.87
C ALA A 624 -19.77 31.14 13.39
N VAL A 625 -18.51 31.13 13.80
CA VAL A 625 -18.12 31.29 15.21
C VAL A 625 -18.56 32.69 15.68
N PRO A 626 -19.36 32.81 16.76
CA PRO A 626 -19.87 34.10 17.20
C PRO A 626 -18.74 35.08 17.54
N LEU A 627 -18.80 36.29 16.99
CA LEU A 627 -17.78 37.34 17.16
C LEU A 627 -17.43 37.62 18.64
N ALA A 628 -18.43 37.57 19.53
CA ALA A 628 -18.23 37.72 20.97
C ALA A 628 -17.38 36.60 21.60
N THR A 629 -17.41 35.39 21.05
CA THR A 629 -16.54 34.28 21.45
C THR A 629 -15.09 34.57 21.05
N LEU A 630 -14.84 34.95 19.78
CA LEU A 630 -13.47 35.31 19.35
C LEU A 630 -12.91 36.54 20.09
N GLY A 631 -13.79 37.43 20.57
CA GLY A 631 -13.42 38.61 21.35
C GLY A 631 -12.64 38.33 22.65
N ILE A 632 -12.60 37.08 23.15
CA ILE A 632 -11.74 36.70 24.28
C ILE A 632 -10.25 36.76 23.93
N TYR A 633 -9.87 36.34 22.72
CA TYR A 633 -8.48 36.29 22.28
C TYR A 633 -7.92 37.69 21.96
N LYS A 634 -6.60 37.83 22.11
CA LYS A 634 -5.80 38.97 21.64
C LYS A 634 -5.05 38.65 20.35
N ALA A 635 -4.64 37.40 20.15
CA ALA A 635 -4.00 36.96 18.92
C ALA A 635 -4.80 35.85 18.26
N ILE A 636 -4.92 35.90 16.93
CA ILE A 636 -5.28 34.75 16.08
C ILE A 636 -4.05 34.43 15.22
N LEU A 637 -3.65 33.17 15.26
CA LEU A 637 -2.61 32.58 14.42
C LEU A 637 -3.30 31.60 13.48
N TRP A 638 -3.32 31.86 12.17
CA TRP A 638 -3.97 30.99 11.19
C TRP A 638 -2.95 30.55 10.15
N ASP A 639 -2.72 29.24 10.04
CA ASP A 639 -1.90 28.65 8.97
C ASP A 639 -2.77 27.80 8.05
N THR A 640 -2.79 28.10 6.75
CA THR A 640 -3.57 27.37 5.74
C THR A 640 -2.80 26.25 5.05
N GLY A 641 -1.54 26.02 5.45
CA GLY A 641 -0.72 24.93 4.95
C GLY A 641 -0.40 25.00 3.46
N ASP A 642 -0.36 23.83 2.83
CA ASP A 642 0.00 23.53 1.44
C ASP A 642 -1.18 23.62 0.45
N ARG A 643 -2.31 24.20 0.87
CA ARG A 643 -3.59 24.13 0.13
C ARG A 643 -3.56 24.95 -1.16
N SER A 644 -3.56 24.25 -2.30
CA SER A 644 -3.55 24.85 -3.64
C SER A 644 -4.87 25.49 -4.11
N ALA A 645 -5.91 25.53 -3.26
CA ALA A 645 -7.17 26.23 -3.51
C ALA A 645 -8.00 26.42 -2.23
N VAL A 646 -8.67 27.59 -2.13
CA VAL A 646 -9.65 27.95 -1.09
C VAL A 646 -9.05 28.05 0.32
N THR A 647 -8.02 28.88 0.42
CA THR A 647 -7.31 29.18 1.69
C THR A 647 -8.16 29.93 2.73
N LEU A 648 -9.00 30.91 2.34
CA LEU A 648 -9.92 31.63 3.25
C LEU A 648 -11.25 32.01 2.57
N SER A 649 -12.39 31.62 3.14
CA SER A 649 -13.71 31.98 2.60
C SER A 649 -14.05 33.47 2.78
N ALA A 650 -15.06 33.95 2.04
CA ALA A 650 -15.62 35.28 2.24
C ALA A 650 -16.17 35.48 3.68
N GLN A 651 -16.67 34.41 4.29
CA GLN A 651 -17.17 34.41 5.65
C GLN A 651 -16.01 34.56 6.66
N ASP A 652 -14.90 33.83 6.47
CA ASP A 652 -13.70 33.95 7.30
C ASP A 652 -13.11 35.36 7.24
N GLN A 653 -12.96 35.91 6.03
CA GLN A 653 -12.44 37.26 5.80
C GLN A 653 -13.32 38.32 6.49
N THR A 654 -14.65 38.20 6.39
CA THR A 654 -15.61 39.11 7.06
C THR A 654 -15.53 39.00 8.59
N LEU A 655 -15.39 37.79 9.13
CA LEU A 655 -15.30 37.55 10.56
C LEU A 655 -13.98 38.07 11.14
N LEU A 656 -12.86 37.84 10.45
CA LEU A 656 -11.54 38.35 10.82
C LEU A 656 -11.49 39.89 10.76
N GLN A 657 -12.08 40.52 9.73
CA GLN A 657 -12.27 41.97 9.67
C GLN A 657 -13.05 42.49 10.89
N SER A 658 -14.17 41.83 11.21
CA SER A 658 -15.02 42.19 12.34
C SER A 658 -14.31 42.00 13.69
N TRP A 659 -13.49 40.96 13.83
CA TRP A 659 -12.70 40.67 15.03
C TRP A 659 -11.59 41.69 15.25
N LEU A 660 -10.84 42.05 14.20
CA LEU A 660 -9.80 43.08 14.27
C LEU A 660 -10.37 44.45 14.65
N ALA A 661 -11.61 44.77 14.29
CA ALA A 661 -12.27 46.03 14.63
C ALA A 661 -12.77 46.14 16.09
N LEU A 662 -12.76 45.06 16.88
CA LEU A 662 -13.22 45.08 18.27
C LEU A 662 -12.24 45.84 19.19
N THR A 663 -12.70 46.88 19.88
CA THR A 663 -11.91 47.64 20.87
C THR A 663 -11.74 46.91 22.21
N GLY A 664 -10.98 47.53 23.12
CA GLY A 664 -10.71 47.08 24.49
C GLY A 664 -9.50 46.15 24.65
N LYS A 665 -8.82 45.80 23.56
CA LYS A 665 -7.59 45.00 23.51
C LYS A 665 -6.76 45.39 22.28
N ASN A 666 -5.42 45.39 22.42
CA ASN A 666 -4.53 45.15 21.28
C ASN A 666 -4.89 43.82 20.58
N ARG A 667 -4.88 43.82 19.24
CA ARG A 667 -5.20 42.64 18.42
C ARG A 667 -4.14 42.36 17.37
N GLY A 668 -3.77 41.08 17.26
CA GLY A 668 -2.85 40.60 16.24
C GLY A 668 -3.42 39.43 15.45
N LEU A 669 -3.46 39.56 14.13
CA LEU A 669 -3.68 38.45 13.21
C LEU A 669 -2.34 38.10 12.55
N LEU A 670 -1.87 36.87 12.72
CA LEU A 670 -0.78 36.29 11.93
C LEU A 670 -1.37 35.22 11.01
N LEU A 671 -1.36 35.49 9.72
CA LEU A 671 -1.85 34.62 8.66
C LEU A 671 -0.66 34.05 7.86
N ALA A 672 -0.72 32.77 7.51
CA ALA A 672 0.34 32.05 6.80
C ALA A 672 -0.25 30.95 5.91
N GLY A 673 0.49 30.53 4.89
CA GLY A 673 0.09 29.49 3.93
C GLY A 673 0.86 29.59 2.61
N ASP A 674 0.94 28.51 1.85
CA ASP A 674 1.43 28.52 0.47
C ASP A 674 0.35 29.10 -0.47
N ASN A 675 0.73 29.82 -1.54
CA ASN A 675 -0.19 30.34 -2.57
C ASN A 675 -1.36 31.22 -2.04
N ILE A 676 -1.30 31.73 -0.81
CA ILE A 676 -2.44 32.37 -0.14
C ILE A 676 -2.74 33.78 -0.67
N ALA A 677 -1.73 34.55 -1.06
CA ALA A 677 -1.94 35.86 -1.67
C ALA A 677 -2.35 35.72 -3.15
N TYR A 678 -1.86 34.70 -3.86
CA TYR A 678 -2.41 34.29 -5.16
C TYR A 678 -3.91 33.95 -5.03
N ASP A 679 -4.30 33.14 -4.05
CA ASP A 679 -5.69 32.73 -3.85
C ASP A 679 -6.64 33.92 -3.64
N LEU A 680 -6.24 34.83 -2.75
CA LEU A 680 -7.00 36.04 -2.44
C LEU A 680 -7.02 37.06 -3.60
N THR A 681 -6.07 37.01 -4.54
CA THR A 681 -5.96 38.00 -5.63
C THR A 681 -6.43 37.45 -6.98
N VAL A 682 -5.83 36.35 -7.43
CA VAL A 682 -5.94 35.80 -8.79
C VAL A 682 -7.09 34.79 -8.89
N ASN A 683 -7.29 33.95 -7.87
CA ASN A 683 -8.47 33.07 -7.77
C ASN A 683 -9.74 33.82 -7.32
N GLY A 684 -9.69 35.16 -7.19
CA GLY A 684 -10.85 36.03 -6.97
C GLY A 684 -11.50 35.91 -5.60
N GLN A 685 -10.83 35.33 -4.60
CA GLN A 685 -11.44 35.07 -3.29
C GLN A 685 -11.41 36.27 -2.34
N GLY A 686 -10.56 37.27 -2.59
CA GLY A 686 -10.42 38.45 -1.74
C GLY A 686 -11.65 39.36 -1.79
N ILE A 687 -12.48 39.31 -0.75
CA ILE A 687 -13.63 40.21 -0.59
C ILE A 687 -13.20 41.52 0.10
N THR A 688 -13.97 42.59 -0.11
CA THR A 688 -13.91 43.83 0.71
C THR A 688 -12.47 44.37 0.92
N ASN A 689 -11.60 44.24 -0.08
CA ASN A 689 -10.17 44.56 0.00
C ASN A 689 -9.45 43.91 1.19
N PHE A 690 -9.72 42.64 1.51
CA PHE A 690 -9.11 41.94 2.65
C PHE A 690 -7.57 41.92 2.57
N LEU A 691 -7.00 41.49 1.43
CA LEU A 691 -5.55 41.43 1.27
C LEU A 691 -4.90 42.82 1.28
N SER A 692 -5.44 43.76 0.49
CA SER A 692 -4.86 45.10 0.29
C SER A 692 -5.11 46.06 1.45
N CYS A 693 -6.29 46.06 2.06
CA CYS A 693 -6.57 46.86 3.24
C CYS A 693 -6.37 46.09 4.54
N THR A 694 -7.11 45.02 4.83
CA THR A 694 -7.10 44.37 6.16
C THR A 694 -5.76 43.76 6.55
N ILE A 695 -5.05 43.19 5.57
CA ILE A 695 -3.73 42.57 5.74
C ILE A 695 -2.58 43.52 5.36
N GLY A 696 -2.79 44.41 4.38
CA GLY A 696 -1.81 45.40 3.94
C GLY A 696 -0.79 44.88 2.92
N ALA A 697 -1.15 43.86 2.14
CA ALA A 697 -0.28 43.24 1.15
C ALA A 697 -0.84 43.35 -0.28
N THR A 698 0.02 43.16 -1.28
CA THR A 698 -0.41 42.77 -2.64
C THR A 698 0.34 41.52 -3.06
N TYR A 699 -0.33 40.58 -3.71
CA TYR A 699 0.37 39.56 -4.50
C TYR A 699 1.12 40.21 -5.66
N LEU A 700 2.36 39.79 -5.93
CA LEU A 700 3.14 40.22 -7.10
C LEU A 700 3.36 39.06 -8.07
N ARG A 701 3.84 37.93 -7.53
CA ARG A 701 4.18 36.68 -8.23
C ARG A 701 4.58 35.62 -7.20
N ASP A 702 4.53 34.35 -7.57
CA ASP A 702 5.23 33.29 -6.85
C ASP A 702 6.77 33.47 -7.00
N VAL A 703 7.51 33.11 -5.95
CA VAL A 703 8.98 33.28 -5.87
C VAL A 703 9.70 31.95 -6.03
N TRP A 704 10.19 31.74 -7.24
CA TRP A 704 11.20 30.74 -7.58
C TRP A 704 12.43 31.51 -8.08
N GLU A 705 13.58 31.36 -7.41
CA GLU A 705 14.83 32.06 -7.79
C GLU A 705 15.61 31.31 -8.90
N ASP A 706 16.49 32.03 -9.59
CA ASP A 706 16.78 31.77 -11.01
C ASP A 706 17.63 30.52 -11.34
N SER A 707 17.06 29.68 -12.21
CA SER A 707 17.66 28.86 -13.28
C SER A 707 18.96 28.06 -13.04
N PRO A 708 18.99 26.71 -13.29
CA PRO A 708 17.92 25.87 -13.82
C PRO A 708 17.14 25.12 -12.72
N GLN A 709 16.04 25.72 -12.27
CA GLN A 709 14.85 25.11 -11.65
C GLN A 709 14.99 24.33 -10.32
N ASP A 710 13.90 24.34 -9.55
CA ASP A 710 13.60 23.49 -8.39
C ASP A 710 14.57 23.52 -7.19
N SER A 711 14.93 24.73 -6.72
CA SER A 711 15.25 24.88 -5.29
C SER A 711 13.96 24.97 -4.47
N LEU A 712 13.59 23.85 -3.83
CA LEU A 712 12.45 23.76 -2.90
C LEU A 712 12.62 24.58 -1.60
N THR A 713 13.77 25.23 -1.41
CA THR A 713 14.24 25.73 -0.11
C THR A 713 14.75 27.18 -0.12
N PRO A 714 13.92 28.17 -0.49
CA PRO A 714 14.35 29.57 -0.62
C PRO A 714 14.87 30.12 0.71
N ALA A 715 15.90 30.97 0.62
CA ALA A 715 16.41 31.71 1.76
C ALA A 715 15.52 32.91 2.08
N LEU A 716 15.45 33.26 3.36
CA LEU A 716 14.73 34.41 3.91
C LEU A 716 15.67 35.22 4.79
N ALA A 717 15.45 36.54 4.83
CA ALA A 717 16.12 37.47 5.73
C ALA A 717 15.09 38.37 6.46
N ALA A 718 15.51 38.97 7.57
CA ALA A 718 14.76 40.03 8.23
C ALA A 718 14.52 41.24 7.29
N GLY A 719 13.32 41.84 7.39
CA GLY A 719 13.03 43.15 6.81
C GLY A 719 13.77 44.28 7.53
N SER A 720 13.92 45.43 6.87
CA SER A 720 14.62 46.58 7.47
C SER A 720 13.84 47.16 8.65
N GLY A 721 14.54 47.45 9.76
CA GLY A 721 13.92 47.98 10.99
C GLY A 721 12.98 47.00 11.71
N THR A 722 12.99 45.73 11.34
CA THR A 722 12.27 44.66 12.07
C THR A 722 13.11 44.15 13.24
N ARG A 723 12.49 43.43 14.17
CA ARG A 723 13.20 42.82 15.31
C ARG A 723 13.69 41.40 15.02
N ILE A 724 13.34 40.83 13.86
CA ILE A 724 13.73 39.48 13.46
C ILE A 724 15.26 39.34 13.37
N PHE A 725 15.77 38.13 13.62
CA PHE A 725 17.19 37.80 13.56
C PHE A 725 17.78 38.11 12.16
N PRO A 726 18.98 38.70 12.07
CA PRO A 726 19.50 39.22 10.80
C PRO A 726 20.12 38.13 9.90
N GLU A 727 20.46 36.96 10.42
CA GLU A 727 21.08 35.88 9.65
C GLU A 727 20.06 35.18 8.74
N MET A 728 20.40 35.02 7.47
CA MET A 728 19.55 34.29 6.51
C MET A 728 19.22 32.86 6.97
N PHE A 729 18.04 32.38 6.57
CA PHE A 729 17.55 31.03 6.86
C PHE A 729 16.74 30.48 5.69
N SER A 730 16.87 29.19 5.39
CA SER A 730 15.95 28.54 4.45
C SER A 730 14.63 28.17 5.15
N ILE A 731 13.55 28.27 4.40
CA ILE A 731 12.35 27.45 4.59
C ILE A 731 12.42 26.21 3.69
N ASP A 732 11.57 25.22 3.90
CA ASP A 732 11.48 23.99 3.10
C ASP A 732 10.04 23.48 3.11
N GLY A 733 9.41 23.37 1.94
CA GLY A 733 8.05 22.83 1.78
C GLY A 733 8.00 21.33 1.48
N GLY A 734 9.15 20.68 1.29
CA GLY A 734 9.24 19.25 1.00
C GLY A 734 8.96 18.86 -0.46
N CYS A 735 8.98 17.55 -0.71
CA CYS A 735 8.68 16.91 -1.99
C CYS A 735 7.34 16.13 -1.90
N PRO A 736 6.59 15.91 -2.99
CA PRO A 736 7.01 16.07 -4.41
C PRO A 736 6.37 17.27 -5.14
N GLY A 737 5.73 18.20 -4.43
CA GLY A 737 5.13 19.40 -5.04
C GLY A 737 6.14 20.50 -5.37
N ILE A 738 5.84 21.32 -6.38
CA ILE A 738 6.48 22.63 -6.56
C ILE A 738 5.72 23.62 -5.66
N ASN A 739 6.35 24.01 -4.55
CA ASN A 739 5.81 24.99 -3.61
C ASN A 739 5.68 26.38 -4.27
N ARG A 740 4.68 27.16 -3.85
CA ARG A 740 4.30 28.45 -4.43
C ARG A 740 4.34 29.54 -3.37
N PHE A 741 5.56 29.82 -2.93
CA PHE A 741 5.80 30.85 -1.94
C PHE A 741 5.47 32.24 -2.54
N ASP A 742 4.48 32.94 -2.01
CA ASP A 742 4.07 34.25 -2.53
C ASP A 742 5.19 35.28 -2.35
N GLY A 743 5.44 36.06 -3.41
CA GLY A 743 6.18 37.31 -3.39
C GLY A 743 5.24 38.49 -3.17
N LEU A 744 5.37 39.16 -2.03
CA LEU A 744 4.45 40.18 -1.56
C LEU A 744 4.99 41.62 -1.74
N GLY A 745 4.10 42.49 -2.24
CA GLY A 745 4.22 43.94 -2.17
C GLY A 745 3.51 44.51 -0.94
N LEU A 746 3.77 45.78 -0.62
CA LEU A 746 3.14 46.47 0.50
C LEU A 746 1.94 47.28 0.01
N SER A 747 0.83 47.26 0.76
CA SER A 747 -0.40 48.00 0.43
C SER A 747 -0.88 48.83 1.61
N SER A 748 -0.79 50.16 1.51
CA SER A 748 -1.24 51.08 2.57
C SER A 748 -2.56 51.74 2.19
N CYS A 749 -3.68 51.15 2.60
CA CYS A 749 -4.97 51.87 2.64
C CYS A 749 -4.90 53.05 3.63
N ALA A 750 -5.78 54.04 3.46
CA ALA A 750 -5.64 55.35 4.10
C ALA A 750 -5.54 55.28 5.64
N GLY A 751 -4.46 55.84 6.20
CA GLY A 751 -4.18 55.89 7.63
C GLY A 751 -3.35 54.71 8.19
N SER A 752 -3.13 53.67 7.40
CA SER A 752 -2.48 52.43 7.85
C SER A 752 -0.97 52.44 7.58
N THR A 753 -0.16 52.03 8.56
CA THR A 753 1.30 51.91 8.39
C THR A 753 1.67 50.47 8.05
N VAL A 754 2.56 50.28 7.06
CA VAL A 754 2.91 48.93 6.55
C VAL A 754 4.41 48.82 6.32
N ARG A 755 5.01 47.69 6.71
CA ARG A 755 6.43 47.37 6.47
C ARG A 755 6.64 45.94 6.01
N GLN A 756 7.76 45.71 5.31
CA GLN A 756 8.28 44.39 5.01
C GLN A 756 8.78 43.73 6.31
N TRP A 757 8.32 42.52 6.61
CA TRP A 757 8.64 41.79 7.84
C TRP A 757 9.72 40.72 7.60
N LEU A 758 9.59 39.95 6.52
CA LEU A 758 10.59 39.03 5.97
C LEU A 758 10.77 39.29 4.47
N ARG A 759 11.93 38.95 3.92
CA ARG A 759 12.26 39.15 2.49
C ARG A 759 13.07 38.01 1.90
N TYR A 760 12.87 37.76 0.62
CA TYR A 760 13.72 36.89 -0.20
C TYR A 760 15.01 37.63 -0.65
N PRO A 761 16.04 36.93 -1.17
CA PRO A 761 17.28 37.55 -1.66
C PRO A 761 17.03 38.55 -2.80
N ASN A 762 16.10 38.24 -3.71
CA ASN A 762 15.59 39.15 -4.75
C ASN A 762 14.84 40.40 -4.23
N THR A 763 14.75 40.61 -2.91
CA THR A 763 14.13 41.74 -2.20
C THR A 763 12.60 41.80 -2.14
N TYR A 764 11.87 40.91 -2.81
CA TYR A 764 10.42 40.77 -2.60
C TYR A 764 10.13 40.40 -1.13
N SER A 765 8.98 40.83 -0.61
CA SER A 765 8.60 40.51 0.76
C SER A 765 8.09 39.07 0.83
N ALA A 766 8.68 38.26 1.71
CA ALA A 766 8.15 36.95 2.08
C ALA A 766 7.10 37.06 3.21
N ALA A 767 7.16 38.15 3.97
CA ALA A 767 6.13 38.52 4.93
C ALA A 767 5.96 40.03 5.03
N THR A 768 4.75 40.47 5.36
CA THR A 768 4.37 41.89 5.54
C THR A 768 3.75 42.09 6.92
N GLU A 769 3.95 43.27 7.53
CA GLU A 769 3.21 43.73 8.71
C GLU A 769 2.47 45.02 8.39
N ARG A 770 1.17 45.03 8.68
CA ARG A 770 0.30 46.21 8.78
C ARG A 770 0.06 46.55 10.26
N ARG A 771 0.13 47.85 10.57
CA ARG A 771 0.06 48.43 11.91
C ARG A 771 -0.82 49.68 11.91
N ASP A 772 -1.91 49.60 12.67
CA ASP A 772 -2.91 50.67 12.83
C ASP A 772 -3.20 50.90 14.32
N ALA A 773 -3.71 52.08 14.67
CA ALA A 773 -4.22 52.41 16.00
C ALA A 773 -5.77 52.43 15.99
N LEU A 774 -6.40 52.06 17.10
CA LEU A 774 -7.84 52.02 17.27
C LEU A 774 -8.34 52.93 18.41
N GLY A 775 -9.58 53.39 18.25
CA GLY A 775 -10.30 54.21 19.23
C GLY A 775 -9.87 55.69 19.23
N PRO A 776 -10.68 56.57 19.84
CA PRO A 776 -10.53 58.04 19.77
C PRO A 776 -9.30 58.61 20.50
N ALA A 777 -8.44 57.75 21.06
CA ALA A 777 -7.19 58.12 21.73
C ALA A 777 -6.00 57.20 21.35
N GLY A 778 -6.16 56.27 20.40
CA GLY A 778 -5.09 55.36 19.96
C GLY A 778 -4.56 54.39 21.03
N GLY A 779 -5.34 54.11 22.07
CA GLY A 779 -4.93 53.27 23.20
C GLY A 779 -5.05 51.75 22.95
N ASP A 780 -5.84 51.35 21.95
CA ASP A 780 -5.83 50.01 21.36
C ASP A 780 -5.11 50.06 20.02
N SER A 781 -4.61 48.92 19.54
CA SER A 781 -3.94 48.87 18.24
C SER A 781 -4.07 47.52 17.54
N VAL A 782 -4.05 47.56 16.21
CA VAL A 782 -4.20 46.40 15.32
C VAL A 782 -2.87 46.08 14.66
N ARG A 783 -2.54 44.79 14.61
CA ARG A 783 -1.48 44.21 13.79
C ARG A 783 -2.11 43.16 12.88
N ALA A 784 -1.78 43.22 11.60
CA ALA A 784 -2.02 42.12 10.68
C ALA A 784 -0.69 41.76 10.03
N MET A 785 -0.35 40.47 10.03
CA MET A 785 0.81 39.93 9.36
C MET A 785 0.39 38.84 8.39
N LEU A 786 1.04 38.82 7.23
CA LEU A 786 0.92 37.75 6.24
C LEU A 786 2.31 37.19 5.96
N LEU A 787 2.42 35.87 5.89
CA LEU A 787 3.53 35.14 5.30
C LEU A 787 3.01 34.53 3.99
N GLY A 788 3.77 34.68 2.91
CA GLY A 788 3.52 34.00 1.64
C GLY A 788 3.92 32.53 1.64
N PHE A 789 3.98 31.89 2.80
CA PHE A 789 4.43 30.52 3.00
C PHE A 789 3.89 30.01 4.34
N SER A 790 3.74 28.69 4.50
CA SER A 790 3.32 28.09 5.78
C SER A 790 4.43 28.19 6.85
N LEU A 791 4.07 28.46 8.10
CA LEU A 791 4.98 28.49 9.25
C LEU A 791 5.64 27.14 9.50
N ASP A 792 5.00 26.03 9.13
CA ASP A 792 5.61 24.70 9.26
C ASP A 792 6.82 24.51 8.35
N TYR A 793 6.87 25.24 7.22
CA TYR A 793 8.05 25.27 6.34
C TYR A 793 9.28 25.90 7.00
N MET A 794 9.14 26.58 8.16
CA MET A 794 10.27 26.92 9.04
C MET A 794 10.73 25.70 9.85
N THR A 795 11.33 24.73 9.16
CA THR A 795 11.86 23.47 9.71
C THR A 795 12.85 23.64 10.87
N SER A 796 13.48 24.82 10.99
CA SER A 796 14.31 25.19 12.14
C SER A 796 13.46 25.65 13.33
N THR A 797 13.09 24.73 14.22
CA THR A 797 12.30 25.00 15.44
C THR A 797 12.82 26.20 16.25
N VAL A 798 14.15 26.35 16.38
CA VAL A 798 14.75 27.49 17.09
C VAL A 798 14.39 28.84 16.44
N ARG A 799 14.44 28.91 15.11
CA ARG A 799 14.09 30.13 14.36
C ARG A 799 12.59 30.37 14.34
N ARG A 800 11.76 29.34 14.23
CA ARG A 800 10.30 29.45 14.30
C ARG A 800 9.82 29.88 15.69
N ASN A 801 10.39 29.33 16.76
CA ASN A 801 10.14 29.76 18.14
C ASN A 801 10.54 31.24 18.32
N LEU A 802 11.72 31.65 17.85
CA LEU A 802 12.17 33.04 17.93
C LEU A 802 11.32 33.99 17.08
N PHE A 803 10.83 33.55 15.92
CA PHE A 803 9.88 34.29 15.10
C PHE A 803 8.53 34.49 15.83
N LEU A 804 7.93 33.40 16.31
CA LEU A 804 6.65 33.45 17.03
C LEU A 804 6.75 34.27 18.32
N TYR A 805 7.85 34.16 19.07
CA TYR A 805 8.11 35.01 20.24
C TYR A 805 8.08 36.50 19.87
N ARG A 806 8.84 36.91 18.85
CA ARG A 806 8.92 38.32 18.45
C ARG A 806 7.57 38.83 17.92
N THR A 807 6.90 38.07 17.07
CA THR A 807 5.58 38.44 16.55
C THR A 807 4.54 38.57 17.67
N LEU A 808 4.43 37.58 18.56
CA LEU A 808 3.36 37.54 19.57
C LEU A 808 3.65 38.40 20.81
N VAL A 809 4.91 38.51 21.25
CA VAL A 809 5.31 39.25 22.46
C VAL A 809 5.75 40.67 22.14
N GLU A 810 6.62 40.86 21.14
CA GLU A 810 7.24 42.17 20.86
C GLU A 810 6.38 43.06 19.94
N GLU A 811 5.65 42.49 18.98
CA GLU A 811 4.90 43.28 17.97
C GLU A 811 3.37 43.25 18.17
N PHE A 812 2.80 42.11 18.58
CA PHE A 812 1.38 42.00 18.98
C PHE A 812 1.14 42.38 20.45
N GLU A 813 2.21 42.70 21.20
CA GLU A 813 2.15 43.27 22.55
C GLU A 813 1.32 42.41 23.54
N ASN A 814 1.49 41.09 23.48
CA ASN A 814 0.76 40.10 24.30
C ASN A 814 1.64 39.36 25.35
N PRO A 815 2.46 40.04 26.19
CA PRO A 815 3.45 39.39 27.06
C PRO A 815 2.88 38.63 28.27
N SER A 816 1.58 38.75 28.56
CA SER A 816 1.00 38.40 29.88
C SER A 816 1.02 36.92 30.26
N CYS A 817 1.36 36.01 29.35
CA CYS A 817 1.27 34.55 29.53
C CYS A 817 2.40 33.82 28.80
N TYR A 818 3.65 34.24 29.03
CA TYR A 818 4.86 33.60 28.48
C TYR A 818 5.82 33.21 29.60
N ALA A 819 6.08 31.92 29.77
CA ALA A 819 7.20 31.42 30.55
C ALA A 819 8.40 31.21 29.62
N ALA A 820 9.36 32.14 29.65
CA ALA A 820 10.53 32.11 28.77
C ALA A 820 11.46 30.94 29.11
N THR A 821 11.18 29.75 28.58
CA THR A 821 12.17 28.69 28.48
C THR A 821 13.27 29.20 27.53
N GLY A 822 14.52 29.17 27.97
CA GLY A 822 15.54 30.08 27.45
C GLY A 822 15.96 29.82 26.00
N VAL A 823 15.31 30.47 25.03
CA VAL A 823 15.75 30.54 23.63
C VAL A 823 17.02 31.42 23.58
N PRO A 824 18.21 30.87 23.26
CA PRO A 824 19.45 31.65 23.29
C PRO A 824 19.50 32.66 22.15
N VAL A 825 19.68 33.94 22.46
CA VAL A 825 19.62 35.05 21.50
C VAL A 825 21.00 35.68 21.22
N SER A 826 21.94 34.88 20.70
CA SER A 826 23.05 35.35 19.84
C SER A 826 23.75 34.18 19.12
N PRO A 827 24.33 34.37 17.90
CA PRO A 827 24.97 33.31 17.11
C PRO A 827 26.46 33.60 16.79
N PRO A 828 27.13 32.75 15.99
CA PRO A 828 27.31 31.31 16.11
C PRO A 828 28.77 31.03 16.61
N ALA A 829 29.32 29.82 16.73
CA ALA A 829 28.84 28.48 16.41
C ALA A 829 29.41 27.47 17.43
N GLU A 830 28.63 26.45 17.76
CA GLU A 830 29.15 25.13 18.12
C GLU A 830 28.30 24.13 17.32
N PRO A 831 28.87 23.32 16.40
CA PRO A 831 28.11 22.23 15.80
C PRO A 831 27.76 21.23 16.91
N SER A 832 26.58 20.60 16.84
CA SER A 832 26.04 19.71 17.90
C SER A 832 26.76 18.35 18.04
N GLY A 833 28.01 18.29 17.59
CA GLY A 833 29.00 17.24 17.76
C GLY A 833 30.34 17.76 17.23
N LEU A 834 31.46 17.23 17.75
CA LEU A 834 32.83 17.69 17.45
C LEU A 834 33.15 17.87 15.95
N ALA A 835 32.50 17.07 15.10
CA ALA A 835 32.62 17.13 13.64
C ALA A 835 31.27 16.88 12.96
N ARG A 836 31.08 17.48 11.78
CA ARG A 836 29.86 17.34 10.94
C ARG A 836 30.23 16.96 9.50
N LEU A 837 29.68 15.85 9.01
CA LEU A 837 29.86 15.39 7.63
C LEU A 837 28.66 15.76 6.74
N TYR A 838 28.92 16.52 5.69
CA TYR A 838 27.93 16.97 4.70
C TYR A 838 27.80 15.94 3.56
N PRO A 839 26.71 15.99 2.75
CA PRO A 839 26.65 15.28 1.48
C PRO A 839 27.82 15.64 0.57
N ALA A 840 28.30 14.67 -0.21
CA ALA A 840 29.27 14.91 -1.27
C ALA A 840 28.59 15.55 -2.49
N VAL A 841 29.30 16.39 -3.24
CA VAL A 841 28.77 17.12 -4.40
C VAL A 841 29.78 17.12 -5.55
N PRO A 842 29.40 16.72 -6.79
CA PRO A 842 28.13 16.09 -7.14
C PRO A 842 27.96 14.69 -6.50
N ASN A 843 26.73 14.18 -6.47
CA ASN A 843 26.38 12.84 -6.03
C ASN A 843 24.99 12.47 -6.61
N PRO A 844 24.89 11.56 -7.60
CA PRO A 844 25.96 10.75 -8.20
C PRO A 844 27.07 11.57 -8.88
N PHE A 845 28.24 10.96 -9.10
CA PHE A 845 29.42 11.63 -9.65
C PHE A 845 30.19 10.76 -10.66
N ASN A 846 30.86 11.39 -11.64
CA ASN A 846 31.74 10.72 -12.59
C ASN A 846 32.95 11.63 -12.93
N PRO A 847 34.21 11.20 -12.72
CA PRO A 847 34.68 10.29 -11.68
C PRO A 847 35.06 11.05 -10.39
N ARG A 848 34.85 12.37 -10.30
CA ARG A 848 35.29 13.21 -9.17
C ARG A 848 34.14 13.87 -8.40
N THR A 849 34.20 13.81 -7.06
CA THR A 849 33.27 14.48 -6.14
C THR A 849 34.01 15.25 -5.05
N MET A 850 33.39 16.30 -4.51
CA MET A 850 33.86 17.07 -3.37
C MET A 850 33.13 16.62 -2.10
N ILE A 851 33.89 16.25 -1.07
CA ILE A 851 33.39 15.89 0.26
C ILE A 851 33.69 17.06 1.20
N ARG A 852 32.65 17.59 1.86
CA ARG A 852 32.74 18.68 2.83
C ARG A 852 32.52 18.19 4.27
N PHE A 853 33.32 18.68 5.19
CA PHE A 853 33.11 18.50 6.63
C PHE A 853 33.42 19.79 7.41
N GLU A 854 32.89 19.89 8.63
CA GLU A 854 33.12 21.00 9.56
C GLU A 854 33.62 20.45 10.90
N LEU A 855 34.51 21.17 11.57
CA LEU A 855 35.05 20.83 12.90
C LEU A 855 34.81 21.98 13.89
N ALA A 856 34.28 21.67 15.08
CA ALA A 856 34.09 22.65 16.16
C ALA A 856 35.41 23.31 16.60
N ARG A 857 36.46 22.48 16.72
CA ARG A 857 37.80 22.84 17.16
C ARG A 857 38.84 22.05 16.37
N GLY A 858 40.12 22.42 16.50
CA GLY A 858 41.20 21.63 15.92
C GLY A 858 41.23 20.20 16.49
N ALA A 859 41.27 19.20 15.61
CA ALA A 859 41.15 17.78 15.96
C ALA A 859 41.98 16.91 15.00
N ARG A 860 42.34 15.68 15.41
CA ARG A 860 42.86 14.67 14.46
C ARG A 860 41.68 14.09 13.69
N THR A 861 41.64 14.38 12.39
CA THR A 861 40.54 13.99 11.51
C THR A 861 40.96 12.84 10.60
N ARG A 862 40.05 11.90 10.41
CA ARG A 862 40.14 10.81 9.44
C ARG A 862 38.89 10.75 8.59
N LEU A 863 39.06 10.64 7.28
CA LEU A 863 37.96 10.55 6.33
C LEU A 863 38.19 9.32 5.46
N ARG A 864 37.30 8.34 5.58
CA ARG A 864 37.42 7.01 4.95
C ARG A 864 36.21 6.73 4.09
N ILE A 865 36.42 5.92 3.05
CA ILE A 865 35.42 5.52 2.07
C ILE A 865 35.37 4.00 2.06
N PHE A 866 34.16 3.45 2.17
CA PHE A 866 33.88 2.02 2.23
C PHE A 866 32.96 1.59 1.07
N ALA A 867 33.02 0.33 0.65
CA ALA A 867 32.04 -0.25 -0.26
C ALA A 867 30.81 -0.78 0.51
N VAL A 868 29.82 -1.32 -0.20
CA VAL A 868 28.54 -1.79 0.39
C VAL A 868 28.71 -2.97 1.35
N ASP A 869 29.74 -3.79 1.16
CA ASP A 869 30.14 -4.89 2.04
C ASP A 869 30.87 -4.43 3.32
N GLY A 870 31.09 -3.12 3.49
CA GLY A 870 31.85 -2.54 4.60
C GLY A 870 33.38 -2.62 4.42
N SER A 871 33.89 -3.08 3.27
CA SER A 871 35.33 -3.09 2.99
C SER A 871 35.88 -1.67 2.81
N LEU A 872 37.09 -1.40 3.34
CA LEU A 872 37.75 -0.09 3.21
C LEU A 872 38.31 0.09 1.80
N VAL A 873 37.79 1.09 1.07
CA VAL A 873 38.20 1.44 -0.29
C VAL A 873 39.33 2.46 -0.30
N ARG A 874 39.21 3.54 0.48
CA ARG A 874 40.22 4.61 0.55
C ARG A 874 40.21 5.40 1.85
N THR A 875 41.39 5.79 2.32
CA THR A 875 41.58 6.82 3.34
C THR A 875 41.95 8.14 2.67
N VAL A 876 40.97 9.04 2.51
CA VAL A 876 41.17 10.37 1.87
C VAL A 876 41.88 11.33 2.82
N VAL A 877 41.75 11.13 4.14
CA VAL A 877 42.37 11.95 5.19
C VAL A 877 42.78 11.07 6.37
N ASP A 878 44.00 11.27 6.89
CA ASP A 878 44.38 11.05 8.31
C ASP A 878 45.40 12.13 8.71
N ARG A 879 44.93 13.27 9.21
CA ARG A 879 45.76 14.38 9.71
C ARG A 879 45.01 15.30 10.67
N VAL A 880 45.74 16.13 11.41
CA VAL A 880 45.14 17.23 12.17
C VAL A 880 44.63 18.31 11.22
N TYR A 881 43.42 18.79 11.48
CA TYR A 881 42.82 19.96 10.84
C TYR A 881 42.45 21.00 11.91
N PRO A 882 42.48 22.31 11.61
CA PRO A 882 41.98 23.36 12.50
C PRO A 882 40.44 23.40 12.53
N ALA A 883 39.86 24.25 13.38
CA ALA A 883 38.42 24.51 13.40
C ALA A 883 37.89 25.04 12.04
N GLY A 884 36.59 24.89 11.80
CA GLY A 884 35.89 25.44 10.62
C GLY A 884 35.60 24.43 9.51
N GLU A 885 35.20 24.94 8.34
CA GLU A 885 34.82 24.15 7.16
C GLU A 885 36.04 23.70 6.33
N HIS A 886 36.07 22.42 5.99
CA HIS A 886 37.09 21.77 5.17
C HIS A 886 36.49 21.04 3.97
N ARG A 887 37.24 21.03 2.86
CA ARG A 887 36.85 20.41 1.60
C ARG A 887 37.96 19.49 1.12
N VAL A 888 37.62 18.26 0.74
CA VAL A 888 38.52 17.29 0.12
C VAL A 888 37.83 16.66 -1.09
N TYR A 889 38.60 15.99 -1.95
CA TYR A 889 38.07 15.37 -3.17
C TYR A 889 38.30 13.87 -3.16
N TRP A 890 37.36 13.13 -3.74
CA TRP A 890 37.54 11.76 -4.17
C TRP A 890 37.33 11.66 -5.69
N ASP A 891 38.03 10.72 -6.32
CA ASP A 891 38.31 10.62 -7.76
C ASP A 891 37.95 9.22 -8.32
N GLY A 892 37.22 8.41 -7.54
CA GLY A 892 36.86 7.04 -7.91
C GLY A 892 38.01 6.03 -7.83
N GLN A 893 39.11 6.33 -7.13
CA GLN A 893 40.22 5.39 -6.89
C GLN A 893 40.28 4.91 -5.43
N SER A 894 40.78 3.68 -5.25
CA SER A 894 41.13 3.05 -3.97
C SER A 894 42.48 3.53 -3.41
N ASP A 895 42.81 3.17 -2.17
CA ASP A 895 44.14 3.42 -1.55
C ASP A 895 45.32 2.84 -2.37
N ARG A 896 45.08 1.89 -3.28
CA ARG A 896 46.10 1.32 -4.19
C ARG A 896 46.25 2.11 -5.51
N GLY A 897 45.62 3.28 -5.64
CA GLY A 897 45.56 4.06 -6.89
C GLY A 897 44.79 3.36 -8.03
N ARG A 898 44.16 2.22 -7.75
CA ARG A 898 43.34 1.47 -8.72
C ARG A 898 41.91 1.99 -8.68
N ASP A 899 41.35 2.23 -9.85
CA ASP A 899 39.94 2.57 -10.04
C ASP A 899 39.00 1.53 -9.42
N VAL A 900 37.87 2.00 -8.88
CA VAL A 900 36.73 1.19 -8.42
C VAL A 900 35.53 1.37 -9.35
N GLY A 901 34.65 0.37 -9.38
CA GLY A 901 33.51 0.31 -10.31
C GLY A 901 32.34 1.21 -9.92
N SER A 902 31.44 1.45 -10.88
CA SER A 902 30.16 2.13 -10.65
C SER A 902 29.38 1.44 -9.53
N GLY A 903 28.79 2.22 -8.61
CA GLY A 903 28.11 1.66 -7.45
C GLY A 903 28.00 2.62 -6.26
N ALA A 904 27.45 2.10 -5.16
CA ALA A 904 27.29 2.84 -3.91
C ALA A 904 28.49 2.64 -2.97
N TYR A 905 28.92 3.73 -2.35
CA TYR A 905 30.01 3.79 -1.39
C TYR A 905 29.58 4.62 -0.16
N PHE A 906 30.23 4.41 0.97
CA PHE A 906 29.91 5.09 2.23
C PHE A 906 31.12 5.88 2.74
N VAL A 907 30.96 7.19 2.92
CA VAL A 907 31.96 8.06 3.53
C VAL A 907 31.71 8.12 5.04
N SER A 908 32.77 7.93 5.83
CA SER A 908 32.78 8.11 7.28
C SER A 908 33.83 9.14 7.68
N LEU A 909 33.50 9.94 8.71
CA LEU A 909 34.37 10.94 9.31
C LEU A 909 34.58 10.59 10.78
N GLU A 910 35.84 10.53 11.20
CA GLU A 910 36.29 10.32 12.58
C GLU A 910 37.09 11.56 13.01
N ALA A 911 36.75 12.16 14.15
CA ALA A 911 37.49 13.29 14.74
C ALA A 911 37.75 13.02 16.23
N ASP A 912 39.02 13.01 16.63
CA ASP A 912 39.48 12.63 17.99
C ASP A 912 38.85 11.30 18.51
N GLY A 913 38.57 10.36 17.61
CA GLY A 913 37.92 9.07 17.92
C GLY A 913 36.38 9.08 17.90
N ILE A 914 35.73 10.24 17.79
CA ILE A 914 34.28 10.36 17.60
C ILE A 914 33.96 10.16 16.11
N VAL A 915 33.16 9.14 15.80
CA VAL A 915 32.74 8.81 14.42
C VAL A 915 31.36 9.42 14.13
N THR A 916 31.22 10.16 13.03
CA THR A 916 29.92 10.68 12.58
C THR A 916 29.13 9.61 11.80
N PRO A 917 27.79 9.70 11.74
CA PRO A 917 26.98 8.91 10.82
C PRO A 917 27.52 8.97 9.38
N GLY A 918 27.54 7.83 8.70
CA GLY A 918 28.07 7.72 7.34
C GLY A 918 27.18 8.37 6.28
N ARG A 919 27.78 8.81 5.17
CA ARG A 919 27.07 9.38 4.01
C ARG A 919 27.24 8.48 2.78
N LYS A 920 26.12 8.09 2.15
CA LYS A 920 26.13 7.36 0.87
C LYS A 920 26.55 8.30 -0.27
N VAL A 921 27.43 7.80 -1.14
CA VAL A 921 27.88 8.47 -2.37
C VAL A 921 27.84 7.45 -3.51
N ILE A 922 27.38 7.85 -4.70
CA ILE A 922 27.17 6.98 -5.85
C ILE A 922 28.16 7.34 -6.95
N LEU A 923 29.13 6.46 -7.21
CA LEU A 923 30.02 6.58 -8.37
C LEU A 923 29.29 6.05 -9.60
N LEU A 924 29.29 6.86 -10.66
CA LEU A 924 29.01 6.43 -12.02
C LEU A 924 30.33 6.54 -12.80
N ARG A 925 30.62 5.57 -13.65
CA ARG A 925 31.64 5.64 -14.69
C ARG A 925 30.97 5.43 -16.03
#